data_AF-A0AAV2QV58-F1
#
_entry.id   AF-A0AAV2QV58-F1
#
_cell.length_a   1.000
_cell.length_b   1.000
_cell.length_c   1.000
_cell.angle_alpha   90.00
_cell.angle_beta   90.00
_cell.angle_gamma   90.00
#
_symmetry.space_group_name_H-M   'P 1'
#
loop_
_entity.id
_entity.type
_entity.pdbx_description
1 polymer ?
#
loop_
_entity_poly.entity_id
_entity_poly.type
_entity_poly.pdbx_seq_one_letter_code
_entity_poly.pdbx_strand_id
1 'polypeptide(L)'
;MLKMHWFFNLVFLGTTWSIVPMVKASESISLPSMELIESVMRSSFENASRINLLGGESRYQFADGMPQEDMSYLQHGSHAPNADSWKLTCVWEAMSNAARHLPLVLPETDKSDISRSLDEMRTVCSSLASSRCGVDFDEVKCNPYDEYRTIDGTCNNLQHTKWGSAPQPFERYLPAEYGDGKMSFRIARSGGKLPEPRHISQMLSNSVQRDTPKVTLMVMQWGQFIDHDVTLTPERELHEEVDGSKTLMCCDNGQYSDSQSLGEDCVPIDVYGDSYYRQDHRQCIRFVRSMPATKGCSYTPMEQINQNTAFVDGSQVYGSEKEVADFVRTKWLGLLNTTSHPGNRQPLPPRGGEGHDHRCPLPESMGDCFLAGDVRVDEMPGLTAMHTAFIRLHNLITLGLSSINRQWNDEKLFQETRRIVSALIQQITYRDWLPHVLGPTLMKQLDLNTGKQGYKDTYNPSVDPTIRNVFSTAAFRFGHTLLTDFVKGATEQMDLPLPGNFFNISVVESDGTSPSSMLKGLSRCPSEPIDGFVADTFTKTLFATQPNKQGLFFGLDLVSLNIQRGRDHGIPSYRKWRQFCGLRDIKSFNRLKKVMERNLAKDFSRLYEHIDDVDIFPAGLSEFPGDGLLGPTFSCILARNFAQMKHGDRFWYERENQPKPFTTAQLSSIRSQSLVSVLCKVSAHTKFGFQPDPFLVPGYHGNAVMDCSNYHFIDLNPWKETPTYSTTYPSWRKSSSSSSSFYSNNDNWGHSWWYKTTI
;
A
#
# COMPACT_ATOMS: atom_id res chain seq x y z
N MET A 1 56.17 -1.23 12.38
CA MET A 1 56.37 -0.16 11.38
C MET A 1 56.45 -0.68 9.94
N LEU A 2 57.20 -1.74 9.60
CA LEU A 2 57.27 -2.22 8.20
C LEU A 2 56.00 -2.91 7.64
N LYS A 3 55.06 -3.41 8.47
CA LYS A 3 53.80 -4.02 7.98
C LYS A 3 52.65 -3.02 7.72
N MET A 4 52.68 -1.82 8.33
CA MET A 4 51.68 -0.77 8.09
C MET A 4 51.96 0.04 6.81
N HIS A 5 53.25 0.15 6.44
CA HIS A 5 53.66 0.72 5.15
C HIS A 5 53.18 -0.10 3.95
N TRP A 6 53.00 -1.42 4.11
CA TRP A 6 52.48 -2.29 3.05
C TRP A 6 50.95 -2.17 2.91
N PHE A 7 50.21 -2.07 4.01
CA PHE A 7 48.75 -1.93 3.98
C PHE A 7 48.32 -0.60 3.34
N PHE A 8 49.01 0.51 3.66
CA PHE A 8 48.73 1.80 3.03
C PHE A 8 49.19 1.87 1.57
N ASN A 9 50.33 1.27 1.20
CA ASN A 9 50.72 1.19 -0.21
C ASN A 9 49.73 0.35 -1.06
N LEU A 10 49.13 -0.70 -0.50
CA LEU A 10 48.10 -1.51 -1.19
C LEU A 10 46.78 -0.76 -1.38
N VAL A 11 46.34 0.00 -0.37
CA VAL A 11 45.14 0.85 -0.49
C VAL A 11 45.41 2.03 -1.44
N PHE A 12 46.60 2.63 -1.41
CA PHE A 12 46.98 3.74 -2.31
C PHE A 12 47.18 3.27 -3.76
N LEU A 13 47.82 2.13 -4.00
CA LEU A 13 47.96 1.55 -5.34
C LEU A 13 46.61 1.08 -5.89
N GLY A 14 45.74 0.49 -5.05
CA GLY A 14 44.39 0.09 -5.45
C GLY A 14 43.47 1.27 -5.76
N THR A 15 43.52 2.35 -4.97
CA THR A 15 42.67 3.53 -5.20
C THR A 15 43.17 4.41 -6.35
N THR A 16 44.49 4.59 -6.51
CA THR A 16 45.05 5.37 -7.63
C THR A 16 44.94 4.64 -8.98
N TRP A 17 45.08 3.32 -9.03
CA TRP A 17 44.92 2.56 -10.29
C TRP A 17 43.45 2.37 -10.71
N SER A 18 42.49 2.39 -9.77
CA SER A 18 41.07 2.21 -10.12
C SER A 18 40.31 3.53 -10.31
N ILE A 19 40.67 4.61 -9.59
CA ILE A 19 39.91 5.87 -9.62
C ILE A 19 40.41 6.79 -10.74
N VAL A 20 41.71 6.86 -10.99
CA VAL A 20 42.29 7.77 -12.00
C VAL A 20 41.82 7.46 -13.43
N PRO A 21 41.67 6.18 -13.86
CA PRO A 21 41.08 5.86 -15.16
C PRO A 21 39.58 6.14 -15.21
N MET A 22 38.84 5.93 -14.12
CA MET A 22 37.39 6.21 -14.05
C MET A 22 37.08 7.71 -14.09
N VAL A 23 37.93 8.55 -13.50
CA VAL A 23 37.82 10.02 -13.56
C VAL A 23 38.28 10.55 -14.93
N LYS A 24 39.30 9.94 -15.56
CA LYS A 24 39.68 10.24 -16.96
C LYS A 24 38.57 9.92 -17.97
N ALA A 25 37.66 9.00 -17.64
CA ALA A 25 36.53 8.64 -18.49
C ALA A 25 35.34 9.62 -18.38
N SER A 26 35.31 10.51 -17.39
CA SER A 26 34.36 11.63 -17.35
C SER A 26 35.02 12.88 -17.93
N GLU A 27 34.58 13.35 -19.10
CA GLU A 27 35.11 14.54 -19.80
C GLU A 27 34.87 15.88 -19.05
N SER A 28 34.47 15.83 -17.78
CA SER A 28 33.96 16.96 -17.00
C SER A 28 34.93 17.58 -16.00
N ILE A 29 36.17 17.10 -15.88
CA ILE A 29 37.18 17.63 -14.94
C ILE A 29 38.41 18.13 -15.70
N SER A 30 38.80 19.39 -15.48
CA SER A 30 39.98 19.97 -16.16
C SER A 30 41.29 19.37 -15.61
N LEU A 31 42.26 19.11 -16.50
CA LEU A 31 43.60 18.57 -16.15
C LEU A 31 44.32 19.31 -15.00
N PRO A 32 44.26 20.65 -14.89
CA PRO A 32 44.86 21.38 -13.75
C PRO A 32 44.26 21.02 -12.39
N SER A 33 42.97 20.62 -12.33
CA SER A 33 42.28 20.21 -11.11
C SER A 33 42.83 18.87 -10.57
N MET A 34 43.24 17.98 -11.47
CA MET A 34 43.73 16.64 -11.13
C MET A 34 45.15 16.66 -10.57
N GLU A 35 46.02 17.49 -11.12
CA GLU A 35 47.39 17.69 -10.59
C GLU A 35 47.37 18.30 -9.19
N LEU A 36 46.42 19.19 -8.90
CA LEU A 36 46.23 19.77 -7.58
C LEU A 36 45.73 18.74 -6.55
N ILE A 37 44.78 17.88 -6.93
CA ILE A 37 44.28 16.80 -6.06
C ILE A 37 45.41 15.80 -5.74
N GLU A 38 46.22 15.44 -6.74
CA GLU A 38 47.36 14.54 -6.55
C GLU A 38 48.44 15.17 -5.65
N SER A 39 48.68 16.47 -5.81
CA SER A 39 49.60 17.26 -4.97
C SER A 39 49.15 17.37 -3.50
N VAL A 40 47.87 17.66 -3.26
CA VAL A 40 47.29 17.77 -1.91
C VAL A 40 47.28 16.42 -1.18
N MET A 41 46.98 15.33 -1.89
CA MET A 41 47.03 13.96 -1.36
C MET A 41 48.45 13.55 -0.99
N ARG A 42 49.44 13.92 -1.81
CA ARG A 42 50.86 13.65 -1.57
C ARG A 42 51.42 14.48 -0.40
N SER A 43 51.07 15.76 -0.31
CA SER A 43 51.46 16.67 0.79
C SER A 43 50.87 16.24 2.14
N SER A 44 49.62 15.82 2.17
CA SER A 44 48.94 15.33 3.38
C SER A 44 49.60 14.07 3.95
N PHE A 45 50.15 13.21 3.08
CA PHE A 45 50.88 12.01 3.46
C PHE A 45 52.28 12.31 4.03
N GLU A 46 52.98 13.29 3.47
CA GLU A 46 54.29 13.75 3.98
C GLU A 46 54.18 14.45 5.34
N ASN A 47 53.07 15.14 5.62
CA ASN A 47 52.82 15.74 6.93
C ASN A 47 52.34 14.73 7.99
N ALA A 48 51.50 13.76 7.62
CA ALA A 48 51.04 12.71 8.54
C ALA A 48 52.17 11.76 8.99
N SER A 49 53.20 11.60 8.16
CA SER A 49 54.41 10.84 8.52
C SER A 49 55.39 11.62 9.41
N ARG A 50 55.29 12.96 9.47
CA ARG A 50 56.11 13.82 10.34
C ARG A 50 55.51 14.09 11.71
N ILE A 51 54.18 14.08 11.84
CA ILE A 51 53.49 14.32 13.12
C ILE A 51 53.08 12.98 13.70
N ASN A 52 53.83 12.49 14.67
CA ASN A 52 53.65 11.19 15.35
C ASN A 52 52.33 11.16 16.17
N LEU A 53 51.18 11.14 15.49
CA LEU A 53 49.84 11.36 16.06
C LEU A 53 49.02 10.07 16.31
N LEU A 54 49.67 8.90 16.40
CA LEU A 54 48.97 7.64 16.67
C LEU A 54 49.59 6.93 17.88
N GLY A 55 49.30 7.46 19.07
CA GLY A 55 49.41 6.73 20.33
C GLY A 55 48.00 6.36 20.82
N GLY A 56 47.66 5.06 20.77
CA GLY A 56 46.41 4.53 21.31
C GLY A 56 46.12 3.13 20.78
N GLU A 57 46.44 2.11 21.59
CA GLU A 57 46.22 0.70 21.30
C GLU A 57 44.71 0.35 21.25
N SER A 58 44.28 -0.36 20.20
CA SER A 58 43.13 -1.27 20.28
C SER A 58 43.42 -2.52 19.44
N ARG A 59 43.59 -3.66 20.11
CA ARG A 59 43.82 -4.99 19.52
C ARG A 59 42.54 -5.50 18.86
N TYR A 60 42.59 -5.78 17.56
CA TYR A 60 41.70 -6.74 16.91
C TYR A 60 42.54 -7.95 16.47
N GLN A 61 42.26 -9.12 17.04
CA GLN A 61 42.79 -10.40 16.56
C GLN A 61 41.87 -10.91 15.45
N PHE A 62 42.40 -11.11 14.24
CA PHE A 62 41.79 -11.94 13.22
C PHE A 62 42.46 -13.31 13.26
N ALA A 63 41.65 -14.37 13.34
CA ALA A 63 42.07 -15.75 13.18
C ALA A 63 42.33 -16.05 11.70
N ASP A 64 43.45 -16.71 11.43
CA ASP A 64 43.94 -17.14 10.13
C ASP A 64 43.06 -18.23 9.50
N GLY A 65 42.88 -18.17 8.16
CA GLY A 65 42.59 -19.35 7.33
C GLY A 65 41.53 -19.17 6.25
N MET A 66 41.92 -18.72 5.05
CA MET A 66 41.21 -19.05 3.80
C MET A 66 42.25 -19.38 2.69
N PRO A 67 42.10 -20.50 1.94
CA PRO A 67 43.07 -20.92 0.91
C PRO A 67 43.00 -20.10 -0.39
N GLN A 68 44.14 -20.01 -1.07
CA GLN A 68 44.31 -19.46 -2.41
C GLN A 68 43.75 -20.42 -3.48
N GLU A 69 42.53 -20.20 -3.94
CA GLU A 69 42.03 -20.73 -5.22
C GLU A 69 40.78 -19.92 -5.60
N ASP A 70 40.96 -18.81 -6.33
CA ASP A 70 39.92 -18.14 -7.15
C ASP A 70 40.48 -16.88 -7.85
N MET A 71 41.50 -17.07 -8.70
CA MET A 71 42.08 -16.02 -9.55
C MET A 71 41.86 -16.28 -11.04
N SER A 72 40.82 -17.04 -11.41
CA SER A 72 40.54 -17.41 -12.81
C SER A 72 39.14 -17.05 -13.34
N TYR A 73 38.29 -16.33 -12.60
CA TYR A 73 36.92 -16.00 -13.03
C TYR A 73 36.69 -14.57 -13.53
N LEU A 74 37.74 -13.83 -13.94
CA LEU A 74 37.61 -12.44 -14.43
C LEU A 74 37.70 -12.26 -15.96
N GLN A 75 37.30 -13.26 -16.77
CA GLN A 75 37.38 -13.12 -18.23
C GLN A 75 36.15 -13.41 -19.08
N HIS A 76 34.98 -13.74 -18.54
CA HIS A 76 33.77 -13.85 -19.35
C HIS A 76 32.61 -13.05 -18.77
N GLY A 77 32.10 -12.12 -19.58
CA GLY A 77 31.11 -11.13 -19.19
C GLY A 77 29.68 -11.64 -19.30
N SER A 78 28.85 -11.17 -18.36
CA SER A 78 27.41 -10.91 -18.51
C SER A 78 26.90 -10.29 -17.19
N HIS A 79 25.78 -9.57 -17.29
CA HIS A 79 25.29 -8.55 -16.37
C HIS A 79 24.97 -9.00 -14.93
N ALA A 80 25.88 -8.74 -13.98
CA ALA A 80 25.57 -8.76 -12.56
C ALA A 80 24.81 -7.49 -12.11
N PRO A 81 23.91 -7.56 -11.10
CA PRO A 81 23.25 -6.38 -10.55
C PRO A 81 24.29 -5.45 -9.92
N ASN A 82 24.32 -4.21 -10.41
CA ASN A 82 25.28 -3.12 -10.14
C ASN A 82 26.10 -3.24 -8.84
N ALA A 83 27.24 -3.93 -8.92
CA ALA A 83 28.29 -3.96 -7.90
C ALA A 83 29.04 -2.62 -7.73
N ASP A 84 28.48 -1.51 -8.25
CA ASP A 84 29.09 -0.18 -8.25
C ASP A 84 28.37 0.83 -7.34
N SER A 85 27.14 0.54 -6.88
CA SER A 85 26.38 1.46 -6.01
C SER A 85 26.98 1.53 -4.60
N TRP A 86 27.35 0.40 -4.00
CA TRP A 86 28.01 0.35 -2.69
C TRP A 86 29.41 0.99 -2.71
N LYS A 87 30.13 0.88 -3.83
CA LYS A 87 31.46 1.48 -4.01
C LYS A 87 31.38 3.01 -3.98
N LEU A 88 30.34 3.60 -4.59
CA LEU A 88 30.13 5.05 -4.57
C LEU A 88 29.67 5.57 -3.20
N THR A 89 28.85 4.81 -2.47
CA THR A 89 28.47 5.14 -1.09
C THR A 89 29.67 5.09 -0.13
N CYS A 90 30.56 4.10 -0.28
CA CYS A 90 31.83 4.06 0.46
C CYS A 90 32.75 5.23 0.12
N VAL A 91 32.81 5.64 -1.15
CA VAL A 91 33.57 6.82 -1.59
C VAL A 91 32.98 8.09 -0.96
N TRP A 92 31.66 8.24 -0.91
CA TRP A 92 31.00 9.38 -0.27
C TRP A 92 31.25 9.44 1.24
N GLU A 93 31.16 8.32 1.97
CA GLU A 93 31.43 8.27 3.41
C GLU A 93 32.91 8.54 3.73
N ALA A 94 33.83 7.95 2.97
CA ALA A 94 35.26 8.17 3.11
C ALA A 94 35.65 9.63 2.81
N MET A 95 35.10 10.22 1.75
CA MET A 95 35.37 11.60 1.35
C MET A 95 34.68 12.62 2.26
N SER A 96 33.47 12.35 2.75
CA SER A 96 32.78 13.19 3.75
C SER A 96 33.49 13.18 5.10
N ASN A 97 34.15 12.07 5.46
CA ASN A 97 35.03 12.04 6.63
C ASN A 97 36.32 12.83 6.39
N ALA A 98 36.97 12.68 5.23
CA ALA A 98 38.16 13.45 4.88
C ALA A 98 37.88 14.97 4.85
N ALA A 99 36.77 15.39 4.22
CA ALA A 99 36.33 16.79 4.11
C ALA A 99 36.05 17.45 5.47
N ARG A 100 35.56 16.69 6.45
CA ARG A 100 35.31 17.18 7.82
C ARG A 100 36.60 17.42 8.62
N HIS A 101 37.70 16.75 8.26
CA HIS A 101 38.93 16.75 9.07
C HIS A 101 40.07 17.54 8.41
N LEU A 102 40.13 17.63 7.08
CA LEU A 102 41.13 18.39 6.33
C LEU A 102 41.23 19.89 6.71
N PRO A 103 40.12 20.63 6.94
CA PRO A 103 40.17 22.05 7.29
C PRO A 103 40.80 22.35 8.65
N LEU A 104 40.96 21.33 9.50
CA LEU A 104 41.58 21.45 10.82
C LEU A 104 43.11 21.36 10.76
N VAL A 105 43.68 20.98 9.62
CA VAL A 105 45.12 20.64 9.49
C VAL A 105 45.84 21.45 8.39
N LEU A 106 45.14 22.27 7.61
CA LEU A 106 45.70 23.00 6.45
C LEU A 106 45.59 24.54 6.56
N PRO A 107 46.46 25.31 5.87
CA PRO A 107 46.45 26.78 5.83
C PRO A 107 45.19 27.37 5.17
N GLU A 108 44.81 28.61 5.50
CA GLU A 108 43.56 29.26 5.02
C GLU A 108 43.44 29.37 3.50
N THR A 109 44.54 29.54 2.77
CA THR A 109 44.57 29.63 1.31
C THR A 109 44.21 28.31 0.62
N ASP A 110 44.54 27.17 1.24
CA ASP A 110 44.20 25.85 0.71
C ASP A 110 42.74 25.47 1.01
N LYS A 111 42.12 26.06 2.05
CA LYS A 111 40.74 25.76 2.43
C LYS A 111 39.73 26.22 1.40
N SER A 112 39.94 27.36 0.73
CA SER A 112 39.03 27.87 -0.30
C SER A 112 39.04 27.01 -1.57
N ASP A 113 40.22 26.56 -1.98
CA ASP A 113 40.35 25.67 -3.15
C ASP A 113 39.83 24.26 -2.85
N ILE A 114 40.07 23.74 -1.65
CA ILE A 114 39.50 22.46 -1.21
C ILE A 114 37.98 22.56 -1.09
N SER A 115 37.43 23.66 -0.55
CA SER A 115 35.98 23.86 -0.47
C SER A 115 35.34 23.89 -1.86
N ARG A 116 35.96 24.58 -2.82
CA ARG A 116 35.49 24.64 -4.21
C ARG A 116 35.55 23.26 -4.88
N SER A 117 36.64 22.53 -4.73
CA SER A 117 36.76 21.16 -5.27
C SER A 117 35.80 20.17 -4.59
N LEU A 118 35.52 20.34 -3.29
CA LEU A 118 34.51 19.55 -2.58
C LEU A 118 33.10 19.85 -3.07
N ASP A 119 32.76 21.11 -3.38
CA ASP A 119 31.47 21.48 -3.96
C ASP A 119 31.32 20.95 -5.39
N GLU A 120 32.35 21.06 -6.22
CA GLU A 120 32.37 20.46 -7.57
C GLU A 120 32.22 18.93 -7.53
N MET A 121 32.93 18.25 -6.62
CA MET A 121 32.78 16.81 -6.41
C MET A 121 31.41 16.45 -5.84
N ARG A 122 30.82 17.28 -5.00
CA ARG A 122 29.46 17.09 -4.49
C ARG A 122 28.46 17.16 -5.63
N THR A 123 28.62 18.07 -6.58
CA THR A 123 27.79 18.17 -7.78
C THR A 123 27.94 16.94 -8.67
N VAL A 124 29.17 16.47 -8.90
CA VAL A 124 29.45 15.28 -9.73
C VAL A 124 28.95 13.99 -9.07
N CYS A 125 29.15 13.80 -7.77
CA CYS A 125 28.58 12.67 -7.03
C CYS A 125 27.04 12.73 -7.01
N SER A 126 26.46 13.93 -6.91
CA SER A 126 25.00 14.09 -6.96
C SER A 126 24.43 13.77 -8.34
N SER A 127 25.12 14.15 -9.42
CA SER A 127 24.72 13.82 -10.80
C SER A 127 24.92 12.33 -11.12
N LEU A 128 25.97 11.70 -10.56
CA LEU A 128 26.20 10.26 -10.70
C LEU A 128 25.20 9.44 -9.88
N ALA A 129 24.87 9.89 -8.66
CA ALA A 129 23.84 9.28 -7.82
C ALA A 129 22.45 9.44 -8.45
N SER A 130 22.12 10.59 -9.03
CA SER A 130 20.85 10.77 -9.75
C SER A 130 20.72 9.86 -10.97
N SER A 131 21.83 9.58 -11.67
CA SER A 131 21.82 8.68 -12.83
C SER A 131 21.76 7.18 -12.48
N ARG A 132 22.07 6.79 -11.23
CA ARG A 132 22.19 5.37 -10.82
C ARG A 132 21.32 4.93 -9.65
N CYS A 133 20.72 5.84 -8.88
CA CYS A 133 19.87 5.49 -7.74
C CYS A 133 18.41 5.15 -8.11
N GLY A 134 18.05 5.11 -9.40
CA GLY A 134 16.69 4.78 -9.85
C GLY A 134 15.61 5.73 -9.31
N VAL A 135 16.01 6.85 -8.72
CA VAL A 135 15.10 7.93 -8.37
C VAL A 135 14.71 8.55 -9.69
N ASP A 136 13.47 8.33 -10.09
CA ASP A 136 12.90 9.00 -11.24
C ASP A 136 12.88 10.51 -10.96
N PHE A 137 13.96 11.19 -11.37
CA PHE A 137 14.09 12.63 -11.38
C PHE A 137 13.36 13.24 -12.57
N ASP A 138 12.63 12.44 -13.38
CA ASP A 138 11.82 13.02 -14.43
C ASP A 138 10.80 13.95 -13.81
N GLU A 139 10.97 15.22 -14.16
CA GLU A 139 10.06 16.28 -13.78
C GLU A 139 8.71 15.96 -14.42
N VAL A 140 7.79 15.41 -13.61
CA VAL A 140 6.44 15.10 -14.06
C VAL A 140 5.78 16.42 -14.47
N LYS A 141 5.62 16.62 -15.79
CA LYS A 141 4.97 17.80 -16.34
C LYS A 141 3.47 17.67 -16.19
N CYS A 142 2.90 18.49 -15.32
CA CYS A 142 1.48 18.49 -15.05
C CYS A 142 0.76 19.59 -15.83
N ASN A 143 -0.34 19.24 -16.49
CA ASN A 143 -1.26 20.23 -17.02
C ASN A 143 -2.28 20.60 -15.93
N PRO A 144 -2.30 21.85 -15.43
CA PRO A 144 -3.22 22.26 -14.37
C PRO A 144 -4.70 22.16 -14.79
N TYR A 145 -4.98 22.07 -16.08
CA TYR A 145 -6.32 21.99 -16.65
C TYR A 145 -6.83 20.56 -16.90
N ASP A 146 -6.06 19.53 -16.55
CA ASP A 146 -6.52 18.14 -16.71
C ASP A 146 -7.77 17.88 -15.86
N GLU A 147 -8.86 17.47 -16.53
CA GLU A 147 -10.19 17.29 -15.92
C GLU A 147 -10.25 16.13 -14.93
N TYR A 148 -9.36 15.14 -15.07
CA TYR A 148 -9.41 13.86 -14.36
C TYR A 148 -8.13 13.56 -13.62
N ARG A 149 -8.25 12.73 -12.58
CA ARG A 149 -7.11 12.16 -11.86
C ARG A 149 -6.31 11.26 -12.81
N THR A 150 -4.99 11.28 -12.73
CA THR A 150 -4.17 10.22 -13.30
C THR A 150 -4.47 8.89 -12.59
N ILE A 151 -4.05 7.77 -13.17
CA ILE A 151 -4.23 6.45 -12.56
C ILE A 151 -3.31 6.28 -11.34
N ASP A 152 -2.08 6.76 -11.45
CA ASP A 152 -1.03 6.67 -10.43
C ASP A 152 -1.10 7.78 -9.36
N GLY A 153 -2.04 8.71 -9.45
CA GLY A 153 -2.17 9.83 -8.52
C GLY A 153 -1.16 10.98 -8.70
N THR A 154 -0.24 10.92 -9.68
CA THR A 154 0.61 12.06 -10.04
C THR A 154 -0.22 13.29 -10.43
N CYS A 155 0.40 14.47 -10.35
CA CYS A 155 -0.23 15.75 -10.70
C CYS A 155 -1.47 16.11 -9.86
N ASN A 156 -1.75 15.41 -8.76
CA ASN A 156 -2.73 15.88 -7.78
C ASN A 156 -2.26 17.21 -7.18
N ASN A 157 -1.04 17.24 -6.64
CA ASN A 157 -0.40 18.47 -6.19
C ASN A 157 0.46 19.07 -7.31
N LEU A 158 0.20 20.32 -7.70
CA LEU A 158 0.91 20.96 -8.82
C LEU A 158 2.31 21.51 -8.44
N GLN A 159 2.59 21.68 -7.14
CA GLN A 159 3.89 22.12 -6.63
C GLN A 159 4.79 20.93 -6.30
N HIS A 160 4.20 19.83 -5.88
CA HIS A 160 4.86 18.58 -5.54
C HIS A 160 4.20 17.42 -6.27
N THR A 161 4.55 17.26 -7.54
CA THR A 161 3.81 16.45 -8.53
C THR A 161 3.71 14.95 -8.22
N LYS A 162 4.53 14.44 -7.30
CA LYS A 162 4.55 13.03 -6.83
C LYS A 162 3.93 12.83 -5.43
N TRP A 163 3.48 13.89 -4.75
CA TRP A 163 2.85 13.74 -3.43
C TRP A 163 1.55 12.93 -3.52
N GLY A 164 1.52 11.80 -2.80
CA GLY A 164 0.41 10.85 -2.81
C GLY A 164 0.33 9.95 -4.05
N SER A 165 1.29 10.01 -4.98
CA SER A 165 1.28 9.12 -6.14
C SER A 165 1.79 7.71 -5.81
N ALA A 166 1.62 6.79 -6.74
CA ALA A 166 2.09 5.41 -6.68
C ALA A 166 3.11 5.10 -7.80
N PRO A 167 4.12 4.23 -7.53
CA PRO A 167 4.56 3.83 -6.21
C PRO A 167 5.41 4.94 -5.55
N GLN A 168 5.35 5.08 -4.22
CA GLN A 168 6.16 6.04 -3.46
C GLN A 168 6.54 5.50 -2.08
N PRO A 169 7.66 5.95 -1.47
CA PRO A 169 7.93 5.67 -0.05
C PRO A 169 6.79 6.17 0.85
N PHE A 170 6.49 5.44 1.92
CA PHE A 170 5.67 6.00 2.99
C PHE A 170 6.34 7.21 3.62
N GLU A 171 5.54 8.18 4.05
CA GLU A 171 6.04 9.30 4.83
C GLU A 171 5.98 8.98 6.34
N ARG A 172 6.69 9.75 7.17
CA ARG A 172 6.79 9.48 8.61
C ARG A 172 6.36 10.67 9.47
N TYR A 173 5.49 10.41 10.44
CA TYR A 173 5.23 11.38 11.52
C TYR A 173 6.37 11.43 12.55
N LEU A 174 7.02 10.28 12.81
CA LEU A 174 8.14 10.13 13.72
C LEU A 174 9.28 9.41 12.98
N PRO A 175 10.55 9.78 13.22
CA PRO A 175 11.70 9.08 12.65
C PRO A 175 11.65 7.57 12.91
N ALA A 176 12.18 6.78 11.97
CA ALA A 176 12.29 5.33 12.13
C ALA A 176 13.18 4.97 13.34
N GLU A 177 12.84 3.87 14.01
CA GLU A 177 13.59 3.33 15.15
C GLU A 177 14.05 1.91 14.85
N TYR A 178 15.25 1.82 14.27
CA TYR A 178 15.99 0.58 14.04
C TYR A 178 17.10 0.42 15.08
N GLY A 179 17.47 -0.82 15.42
CA GLY A 179 18.49 -1.11 16.43
C GLY A 179 19.88 -0.55 16.08
N ASP A 180 20.20 -0.52 14.79
CA ASP A 180 21.43 0.03 14.21
C ASP A 180 21.24 1.43 13.59
N GLY A 181 20.03 2.01 13.71
CA GLY A 181 19.64 3.24 13.03
C GLY A 181 19.51 3.14 11.50
N LYS A 182 19.64 1.94 10.92
CA LYS A 182 19.60 1.69 9.48
C LYS A 182 18.43 0.80 9.11
N MET A 183 18.45 -0.46 9.53
CA MET A 183 17.45 -1.45 9.13
C MET A 183 17.30 -2.65 10.07
N SER A 184 18.14 -2.81 11.10
CA SER A 184 18.01 -3.92 12.04
C SER A 184 16.81 -3.73 12.97
N PHE A 185 16.14 -4.81 13.38
CA PHE A 185 14.99 -4.67 14.28
C PHE A 185 15.38 -3.97 15.58
N ARG A 186 14.42 -3.23 16.12
CA ARG A 186 14.56 -2.56 17.41
C ARG A 186 14.90 -3.58 18.51
N ILE A 187 15.85 -3.20 19.36
CA ILE A 187 16.24 -3.95 20.55
C ILE A 187 15.51 -3.43 21.79
N ALA A 188 15.38 -4.27 22.81
CA ALA A 188 14.86 -3.87 24.10
C ALA A 188 15.78 -2.82 24.75
N ARG A 189 15.24 -2.01 25.65
CA ARG A 189 15.98 -0.98 26.38
C ARG A 189 17.17 -1.54 27.18
N SER A 190 17.10 -2.80 27.59
CA SER A 190 18.19 -3.52 28.25
C SER A 190 19.38 -3.85 27.34
N GLY A 191 19.21 -3.71 26.01
CA GLY A 191 20.14 -4.18 24.99
C GLY A 191 19.83 -5.58 24.45
N GLY A 192 18.84 -6.27 25.02
CA GLY A 192 18.40 -7.60 24.58
C GLY A 192 17.42 -7.58 23.40
N LYS A 193 16.92 -8.76 23.02
CA LYS A 193 15.85 -8.89 22.02
C LYS A 193 14.50 -8.45 22.61
N LEU A 194 13.64 -7.88 21.78
CA LEU A 194 12.22 -7.72 22.14
C LEU A 194 11.54 -9.10 22.25
N PRO A 195 10.42 -9.21 23.00
CA PRO A 195 9.70 -10.47 23.13
C PRO A 195 9.26 -11.02 21.77
N GLU A 196 9.26 -12.34 21.62
CA GLU A 196 8.82 -12.97 20.38
C GLU A 196 7.37 -12.58 20.03
N PRO A 197 7.07 -12.20 18.76
CA PRO A 197 5.73 -11.78 18.35
C PRO A 197 4.64 -12.78 18.73
N ARG A 198 4.93 -14.08 18.65
CA ARG A 198 4.00 -15.15 18.99
C ARG A 198 3.57 -15.12 20.46
N HIS A 199 4.49 -14.88 21.38
CA HIS A 199 4.15 -14.79 22.80
C HIS A 199 3.23 -13.60 23.09
N ILE A 200 3.37 -12.50 22.36
CA ILE A 200 2.48 -11.35 22.46
C ILE A 200 1.12 -11.65 21.81
N SER A 201 1.10 -12.35 20.68
CA SER A 201 -0.14 -12.78 20.03
C SER A 201 -0.98 -13.70 20.92
N GLN A 202 -0.36 -14.66 21.61
CA GLN A 202 -1.06 -15.55 22.54
C GLN A 202 -1.81 -14.80 23.66
N MET A 203 -1.30 -13.66 24.11
CA MET A 203 -1.99 -12.79 25.09
C MET A 203 -3.27 -12.16 24.51
N LEU A 204 -3.30 -11.91 23.20
CA LEU A 204 -4.41 -11.26 22.48
C LEU A 204 -5.32 -12.27 21.77
N SER A 205 -4.99 -13.56 21.76
CA SER A 205 -5.84 -14.62 21.21
C SER A 205 -7.03 -14.84 22.13
N ASN A 206 -8.22 -14.95 21.53
CA ASN A 206 -9.44 -15.27 22.25
C ASN A 206 -10.19 -16.40 21.55
N SER A 207 -10.37 -17.51 22.27
CA SER A 207 -11.10 -18.68 21.79
C SER A 207 -12.62 -18.56 21.94
N VAL A 208 -13.12 -17.51 22.60
CA VAL A 208 -14.55 -17.26 22.79
C VAL A 208 -14.96 -16.03 21.99
N GLN A 209 -15.65 -16.26 20.87
CA GLN A 209 -16.31 -15.20 20.11
C GLN A 209 -17.26 -14.42 21.01
N ARG A 210 -17.18 -13.09 20.94
CA ARG A 210 -18.08 -12.19 21.66
C ARG A 210 -18.62 -11.22 20.63
N ASP A 211 -19.92 -11.22 20.37
CA ASP A 211 -20.47 -10.26 19.42
C ASP A 211 -20.55 -8.86 20.04
N THR A 212 -20.20 -7.82 19.28
CA THR A 212 -20.54 -6.44 19.66
C THR A 212 -22.00 -6.14 19.28
N PRO A 213 -22.83 -5.63 20.20
CA PRO A 213 -24.24 -5.34 19.89
C PRO A 213 -24.41 -4.06 19.05
N LYS A 214 -23.32 -3.36 18.70
CA LYS A 214 -23.38 -2.02 18.09
C LYS A 214 -23.16 -2.04 16.58
N VAL A 215 -22.04 -2.60 16.13
CA VAL A 215 -21.58 -2.51 14.74
C VAL A 215 -21.60 -3.86 14.04
N THR A 216 -21.82 -3.83 12.73
CA THR A 216 -21.81 -5.02 11.86
C THR A 216 -20.41 -5.29 11.31
N LEU A 217 -20.20 -6.48 10.77
CA LEU A 217 -19.00 -6.83 10.00
C LEU A 217 -18.74 -5.89 8.80
N MET A 218 -19.75 -5.18 8.30
CA MET A 218 -19.56 -4.17 7.26
C MET A 218 -18.59 -3.05 7.67
N VAL A 219 -18.45 -2.73 8.97
CA VAL A 219 -17.42 -1.77 9.44
C VAL A 219 -16.03 -2.27 9.13
N MET A 220 -15.76 -3.54 9.43
CA MET A 220 -14.49 -4.20 9.13
C MET A 220 -14.28 -4.26 7.63
N GLN A 221 -15.27 -4.75 6.89
CA GLN A 221 -15.13 -5.00 5.45
C GLN A 221 -14.93 -3.71 4.65
N TRP A 222 -15.63 -2.63 5.01
CA TRP A 222 -15.39 -1.32 4.40
C TRP A 222 -14.02 -0.77 4.77
N GLY A 223 -13.58 -0.93 6.03
CA GLY A 223 -12.24 -0.56 6.45
C GLY A 223 -11.15 -1.23 5.61
N GLN A 224 -11.26 -2.55 5.39
CA GLN A 224 -10.36 -3.30 4.51
C GLN A 224 -10.42 -2.80 3.05
N PHE A 225 -11.63 -2.59 2.53
CA PHE A 225 -11.81 -2.09 1.16
C PHE A 225 -11.18 -0.71 0.94
N ILE A 226 -11.16 0.15 1.96
CA ILE A 226 -10.46 1.44 1.92
C ILE A 226 -8.96 1.30 2.17
N ASP A 227 -8.51 0.40 3.04
CA ASP A 227 -7.07 0.12 3.23
C ASP A 227 -6.42 -0.30 1.91
N HIS A 228 -7.14 -1.11 1.15
CA HIS A 228 -6.70 -1.58 -0.17
C HIS A 228 -6.80 -0.51 -1.26
N ASP A 229 -7.54 0.58 -1.04
CA ASP A 229 -7.48 1.76 -1.91
C ASP A 229 -6.16 2.51 -1.69
N VAL A 230 -5.74 2.66 -0.43
CA VAL A 230 -4.65 3.62 -0.13
C VAL A 230 -3.30 2.99 0.22
N THR A 231 -3.24 1.69 0.51
CA THR A 231 -1.98 1.04 0.93
C THR A 231 -1.78 -0.34 0.31
N LEU A 232 -0.57 -0.57 -0.21
CA LEU A 232 -0.06 -1.89 -0.58
C LEU A 232 1.46 -1.90 -0.39
N THR A 233 1.95 -2.73 0.53
CA THR A 233 3.39 -2.87 0.77
C THR A 233 3.86 -4.24 0.26
N PRO A 234 4.63 -4.29 -0.85
CA PRO A 234 5.16 -5.54 -1.37
C PRO A 234 6.25 -6.11 -0.44
N GLU A 235 6.37 -7.44 -0.46
CA GLU A 235 7.49 -8.15 0.14
C GLU A 235 8.71 -8.09 -0.80
N ARG A 236 9.92 -8.34 -0.27
CA ARG A 236 11.10 -8.53 -1.12
C ARG A 236 11.00 -9.84 -1.90
N GLU A 237 11.53 -9.83 -3.12
CA GLU A 237 11.63 -10.99 -3.98
C GLU A 237 13.06 -11.16 -4.52
N LEU A 238 13.45 -12.38 -4.89
CA LEU A 238 14.72 -12.66 -5.55
C LEU A 238 14.53 -12.58 -7.07
N HIS A 239 15.21 -11.65 -7.75
CA HIS A 239 15.25 -11.66 -9.22
C HIS A 239 16.30 -12.67 -9.70
N GLU A 240 15.89 -13.72 -10.42
CA GLU A 240 16.80 -14.59 -11.18
C GLU A 240 16.80 -14.19 -12.67
N GLU A 241 17.98 -14.24 -13.32
CA GLU A 241 18.20 -13.79 -14.70
C GLU A 241 17.45 -14.62 -15.77
N VAL A 242 16.89 -15.78 -15.42
CA VAL A 242 16.43 -16.77 -16.41
C VAL A 242 14.96 -17.19 -16.26
N ASP A 243 14.31 -17.01 -15.10
CA ASP A 243 12.95 -17.53 -14.86
C ASP A 243 12.03 -16.62 -14.03
N GLY A 244 12.28 -15.31 -14.03
CA GLY A 244 11.45 -14.34 -13.32
C GLY A 244 11.75 -14.24 -11.82
N SER A 245 10.86 -13.52 -11.12
CA SER A 245 10.99 -13.24 -9.69
C SER A 245 10.59 -14.46 -8.86
N LYS A 246 11.44 -14.88 -7.93
CA LYS A 246 11.21 -16.04 -7.05
C LYS A 246 10.88 -15.60 -5.63
N THR A 247 9.76 -16.09 -5.11
CA THR A 247 9.30 -15.82 -3.74
C THR A 247 10.30 -16.35 -2.72
N LEU A 248 10.70 -15.50 -1.77
CA LEU A 248 11.53 -15.90 -0.63
C LEU A 248 10.74 -16.84 0.30
N MET A 249 11.27 -18.05 0.53
CA MET A 249 10.72 -19.07 1.43
C MET A 249 11.57 -19.15 2.71
N CYS A 250 11.26 -18.31 3.70
CA CYS A 250 11.98 -18.28 4.98
C CYS A 250 11.56 -19.38 5.97
N CYS A 251 10.37 -19.95 5.75
CA CYS A 251 9.82 -21.03 6.57
C CYS A 251 9.00 -21.91 5.64
N ASP A 252 9.52 -23.09 5.33
CA ASP A 252 8.89 -24.03 4.39
C ASP A 252 8.28 -25.18 5.18
N ASN A 253 6.99 -25.45 4.93
CA ASN A 253 6.21 -26.47 5.64
C ASN A 253 6.38 -26.42 7.17
N GLY A 254 6.51 -25.20 7.71
CA GLY A 254 6.69 -24.95 9.14
C GLY A 254 8.10 -25.25 9.69
N GLN A 255 9.07 -25.62 8.84
CA GLN A 255 10.48 -25.74 9.21
C GLN A 255 11.28 -24.55 8.71
N TYR A 256 12.35 -24.23 9.43
CA TYR A 256 13.32 -23.25 8.94
C TYR A 256 13.92 -23.75 7.62
N SER A 257 13.99 -22.87 6.62
CA SER A 257 14.62 -23.20 5.34
C SER A 257 16.16 -23.21 5.49
N ASP A 258 16.83 -24.22 4.92
CA ASP A 258 18.26 -24.50 5.07
C ASP A 258 19.21 -23.51 4.35
N SER A 259 18.68 -22.42 3.79
CA SER A 259 19.49 -21.59 2.90
C SER A 259 20.39 -20.62 3.67
N GLN A 260 21.70 -20.92 3.64
CA GLN A 260 22.78 -19.96 3.90
C GLN A 260 22.68 -18.69 3.03
N SER A 261 21.80 -18.68 2.03
CA SER A 261 21.49 -17.60 1.08
C SER A 261 20.29 -16.72 1.44
N LEU A 262 19.60 -16.91 2.58
CA LEU A 262 18.38 -16.16 2.93
C LEU A 262 18.60 -14.71 3.41
N GLY A 263 19.85 -14.31 3.64
CA GLY A 263 20.25 -12.93 3.93
C GLY A 263 19.53 -12.29 5.13
N GLU A 264 19.55 -10.95 5.18
CA GLU A 264 18.86 -10.15 6.21
C GLU A 264 17.36 -9.97 5.92
N ASP A 265 16.87 -10.51 4.80
CA ASP A 265 15.52 -10.30 4.28
C ASP A 265 14.51 -11.36 4.76
N CYS A 266 15.02 -12.50 5.24
CA CYS A 266 14.22 -13.58 5.82
C CYS A 266 14.34 -13.60 7.33
N VAL A 267 13.23 -13.35 8.02
CA VAL A 267 13.20 -13.27 9.48
C VAL A 267 11.97 -14.01 10.00
N PRO A 268 11.93 -15.35 9.86
CA PRO A 268 10.79 -16.15 10.29
C PRO A 268 10.51 -15.95 11.78
N ILE A 269 9.22 -16.00 12.15
CA ILE A 269 8.79 -15.86 13.55
C ILE A 269 8.90 -17.22 14.21
N ASP A 270 9.66 -17.29 15.32
CA ASP A 270 9.88 -18.54 16.04
C ASP A 270 8.62 -18.98 16.78
N VAL A 271 8.22 -20.23 16.56
CA VAL A 271 7.13 -20.89 17.29
C VAL A 271 7.56 -22.24 17.85
N TYR A 272 8.88 -22.48 17.92
CA TYR A 272 9.43 -23.70 18.50
C TYR A 272 8.98 -23.87 19.95
N GLY A 273 8.16 -24.89 20.18
CA GLY A 273 7.62 -25.21 21.50
C GLY A 273 6.30 -24.55 21.86
N ASP A 274 5.70 -23.75 20.97
CA ASP A 274 4.31 -23.31 21.08
C ASP A 274 3.36 -24.51 21.15
N SER A 275 2.41 -24.49 22.08
CA SER A 275 1.52 -25.63 22.36
C SER A 275 0.55 -25.96 21.22
N TYR A 276 0.22 -24.99 20.38
CA TYR A 276 -0.64 -25.18 19.21
C TYR A 276 0.21 -25.68 18.03
N TYR A 277 1.24 -24.93 17.63
CA TYR A 277 2.07 -25.26 16.46
C TYR A 277 2.88 -26.55 16.61
N ARG A 278 3.24 -26.96 17.84
CA ARG A 278 3.88 -28.25 18.11
C ARG A 278 3.03 -29.45 17.68
N GLN A 279 1.70 -29.32 17.60
CA GLN A 279 0.79 -30.40 17.20
C GLN A 279 0.98 -30.81 15.73
N ASP A 280 1.53 -29.92 14.91
CA ASP A 280 1.85 -30.14 13.49
C ASP A 280 3.38 -30.10 13.24
N HIS A 281 4.18 -30.26 14.31
CA HIS A 281 5.64 -30.20 14.26
C HIS A 281 6.22 -28.89 13.68
N ARG A 282 5.46 -27.79 13.68
CA ARG A 282 5.92 -26.50 13.17
C ARG A 282 6.86 -25.80 14.14
N GLN A 283 7.92 -25.22 13.60
CA GLN A 283 8.98 -24.50 14.31
C GLN A 283 8.98 -23.00 13.99
N CYS A 284 8.45 -22.59 12.84
CA CYS A 284 8.39 -21.20 12.44
C CYS A 284 7.07 -20.81 11.74
N ILE A 285 6.84 -19.50 11.66
CA ILE A 285 5.88 -18.85 10.77
C ILE A 285 6.66 -18.04 9.73
N ARG A 286 6.29 -18.15 8.44
CA ARG A 286 6.93 -17.41 7.34
C ARG A 286 6.81 -15.91 7.56
N PHE A 287 7.93 -15.20 7.42
CA PHE A 287 7.96 -13.74 7.35
C PHE A 287 9.13 -13.27 6.47
N VAL A 288 8.81 -12.50 5.43
CA VAL A 288 9.77 -11.82 4.54
C VAL A 288 9.65 -10.32 4.79
N ARG A 289 10.79 -9.62 4.86
CA ARG A 289 10.83 -8.16 5.03
C ARG A 289 10.20 -7.42 3.84
N SER A 290 9.65 -6.25 4.11
CA SER A 290 9.06 -5.41 3.08
C SER A 290 10.10 -4.84 2.13
N MET A 291 9.68 -4.57 0.89
CA MET A 291 10.55 -3.98 -0.11
C MET A 291 11.03 -2.58 0.33
N PRO A 292 12.35 -2.29 0.28
CA PRO A 292 12.88 -1.00 0.62
C PRO A 292 12.51 0.03 -0.46
N ALA A 293 12.20 1.24 -0.03
CA ALA A 293 12.04 2.40 -0.89
C ALA A 293 13.25 3.34 -0.73
N THR A 294 13.54 4.11 -1.77
CA THR A 294 14.57 5.16 -1.73
C THR A 294 13.90 6.52 -1.53
N LYS A 295 14.39 7.30 -0.56
CA LYS A 295 14.01 8.71 -0.42
C LYS A 295 15.14 9.56 -0.98
N GLY A 296 15.06 9.88 -2.26
CA GLY A 296 16.21 10.39 -3.01
C GLY A 296 17.31 9.34 -3.07
N CYS A 297 18.58 9.73 -2.88
CA CYS A 297 19.71 8.80 -2.96
C CYS A 297 20.07 8.11 -1.63
N SER A 298 19.23 8.23 -0.58
CA SER A 298 19.48 7.59 0.72
C SER A 298 18.66 6.31 0.88
N TYR A 299 19.35 5.24 1.30
CA TYR A 299 18.75 3.95 1.68
C TYR A 299 18.63 3.79 3.20
N THR A 300 19.14 4.76 3.98
CA THR A 300 19.16 4.70 5.44
C THR A 300 18.60 5.98 6.08
N PRO A 301 17.78 5.88 7.15
CA PRO A 301 17.15 4.63 7.61
C PRO A 301 16.24 4.03 6.52
N MET A 302 16.01 2.72 6.57
CA MET A 302 15.20 2.01 5.58
C MET A 302 13.77 2.55 5.57
N GLU A 303 13.30 2.90 4.38
CA GLU A 303 11.89 3.24 4.14
C GLU A 303 11.22 2.12 3.36
N GLN A 304 9.90 2.00 3.47
CA GLN A 304 9.11 0.99 2.77
C GLN A 304 8.25 1.65 1.70
N ILE A 305 7.99 0.92 0.62
CA ILE A 305 7.23 1.42 -0.53
C ILE A 305 5.72 1.19 -0.32
N ASN A 306 4.94 2.15 -0.79
CA ASN A 306 3.51 2.01 -1.04
C ASN A 306 3.28 1.93 -2.54
N GLN A 307 2.65 0.86 -3.01
CA GLN A 307 2.28 0.66 -4.42
C GLN A 307 0.90 1.22 -4.78
N ASN A 308 0.12 1.69 -3.80
CA ASN A 308 -1.17 2.29 -4.05
C ASN A 308 -1.14 3.81 -3.89
N THR A 309 -2.04 4.51 -4.59
CA THR A 309 -2.15 5.97 -4.45
C THR A 309 -2.62 6.32 -3.04
N ALA A 310 -2.28 7.51 -2.53
CA ALA A 310 -2.72 7.92 -1.19
C ALA A 310 -4.15 8.47 -1.14
N PHE A 311 -4.85 8.53 -2.28
CA PHE A 311 -6.15 9.16 -2.38
C PHE A 311 -7.26 8.12 -2.22
N VAL A 312 -8.37 8.52 -1.59
CA VAL A 312 -9.60 7.71 -1.63
C VAL A 312 -10.23 7.94 -3.00
N ASP A 313 -9.78 7.20 -4.01
CA ASP A 313 -10.15 7.42 -5.40
C ASP A 313 -10.62 6.16 -6.14
N GLY A 314 -10.76 5.03 -5.44
CA GLY A 314 -11.26 3.79 -6.02
C GLY A 314 -10.16 2.99 -6.73
N SER A 315 -8.88 3.21 -6.44
CA SER A 315 -7.76 2.49 -7.06
C SER A 315 -7.82 0.98 -6.84
N GLN A 316 -8.46 0.49 -5.77
CA GLN A 316 -8.74 -0.94 -5.59
C GLN A 316 -9.74 -1.52 -6.62
N VAL A 317 -10.49 -0.64 -7.29
CA VAL A 317 -11.36 -0.98 -8.43
C VAL A 317 -10.65 -0.73 -9.76
N TYR A 318 -9.89 0.37 -9.87
CA TYR A 318 -9.37 0.89 -11.13
C TYR A 318 -7.88 0.64 -11.40
N GLY A 319 -7.10 0.25 -10.41
CA GLY A 319 -5.65 0.14 -10.47
C GLY A 319 -4.95 1.43 -10.04
N SER A 320 -3.72 1.27 -9.55
CA SER A 320 -2.75 2.36 -9.31
C SER A 320 -1.70 2.47 -10.42
N GLU A 321 -1.75 1.57 -11.40
CA GLU A 321 -0.86 1.52 -12.56
C GLU A 321 -1.67 1.53 -13.84
N LYS A 322 -1.16 2.21 -14.87
CA LYS A 322 -1.90 2.39 -16.13
C LYS A 322 -2.20 1.03 -16.80
N GLU A 323 -1.27 0.09 -16.71
CA GLU A 323 -1.36 -1.24 -17.28
C GLU A 323 -2.51 -2.03 -16.64
N VAL A 324 -2.63 -1.95 -15.31
CA VAL A 324 -3.75 -2.55 -14.56
C VAL A 324 -5.07 -1.89 -14.93
N ALA A 325 -5.11 -0.55 -14.97
CA ALA A 325 -6.31 0.20 -15.33
C ALA A 325 -6.80 -0.11 -16.76
N ASP A 326 -5.88 -0.24 -17.70
CA ASP A 326 -6.17 -0.64 -19.08
C ASP A 326 -6.69 -2.08 -19.16
N PHE A 327 -6.17 -2.97 -18.33
CA PHE A 327 -6.53 -4.39 -18.30
C PHE A 327 -7.93 -4.63 -17.72
N VAL A 328 -8.29 -3.94 -16.64
CA VAL A 328 -9.62 -4.10 -16.01
C VAL A 328 -10.76 -3.49 -16.84
N ARG A 329 -10.45 -2.78 -17.94
CA ARG A 329 -11.43 -2.17 -18.84
C ARG A 329 -11.73 -3.06 -20.03
N THR A 330 -12.97 -3.02 -20.51
CA THR A 330 -13.33 -3.58 -21.82
C THR A 330 -12.82 -2.72 -22.98
N LYS A 331 -12.48 -1.45 -22.71
CA LYS A 331 -12.22 -0.39 -23.70
C LYS A 331 -13.38 -0.21 -24.67
N TRP A 332 -14.59 -0.57 -24.23
CA TRP A 332 -15.83 -0.39 -24.96
C TRP A 332 -16.95 0.12 -24.04
N LEU A 333 -17.63 1.18 -24.47
CA LEU A 333 -18.68 1.90 -23.73
C LEU A 333 -18.28 2.38 -22.33
N GLY A 334 -16.99 2.48 -22.02
CA GLY A 334 -16.46 2.88 -20.73
C GLY A 334 -16.67 1.84 -19.63
N LEU A 335 -16.91 0.57 -20.00
CA LEU A 335 -17.21 -0.51 -19.05
C LEU A 335 -15.94 -1.15 -18.47
N LEU A 336 -16.07 -1.66 -17.24
CA LEU A 336 -15.11 -2.59 -16.65
C LEU A 336 -15.41 -4.01 -17.11
N ASN A 337 -14.34 -4.79 -17.28
CA ASN A 337 -14.39 -6.19 -17.64
C ASN A 337 -15.05 -7.01 -16.53
N THR A 338 -15.72 -8.10 -16.88
CA THR A 338 -16.43 -8.98 -15.95
C THR A 338 -16.47 -10.40 -16.51
N THR A 339 -16.56 -11.41 -15.65
CA THR A 339 -16.86 -12.79 -16.07
C THR A 339 -18.32 -13.15 -15.80
N SER A 340 -18.82 -14.09 -16.60
CA SER A 340 -20.15 -14.67 -16.38
C SER A 340 -20.14 -15.51 -15.10
N HIS A 341 -21.14 -15.29 -14.26
CA HIS A 341 -21.37 -16.16 -13.11
C HIS A 341 -22.03 -17.48 -13.58
N PRO A 342 -21.60 -18.65 -13.06
CA PRO A 342 -22.29 -19.92 -13.33
C PRO A 342 -23.80 -19.82 -13.09
N GLY A 343 -24.62 -20.37 -13.99
CA GLY A 343 -26.08 -20.31 -13.89
C GLY A 343 -26.72 -18.98 -14.34
N ASN A 344 -26.03 -18.18 -15.15
CA ASN A 344 -26.53 -16.91 -15.72
C ASN A 344 -26.93 -15.86 -14.67
N ARG A 345 -26.14 -15.75 -13.59
CA ARG A 345 -26.35 -14.74 -12.54
C ARG A 345 -25.62 -13.43 -12.84
N GLN A 346 -25.68 -12.50 -11.89
CA GLN A 346 -25.01 -11.21 -12.01
C GLN A 346 -23.49 -11.39 -12.20
N PRO A 347 -22.84 -10.55 -13.03
CA PRO A 347 -21.43 -10.70 -13.38
C PRO A 347 -20.49 -10.69 -12.17
N LEU A 348 -19.41 -11.44 -12.26
CA LEU A 348 -18.31 -11.49 -11.30
C LEU A 348 -17.12 -10.65 -11.84
N PRO A 349 -16.09 -10.38 -11.02
CA PRO A 349 -14.88 -9.74 -11.51
C PRO A 349 -14.26 -10.55 -12.68
N PRO A 350 -13.44 -9.93 -13.53
CA PRO A 350 -12.72 -10.67 -14.56
C PRO A 350 -11.80 -11.71 -13.91
N ARG A 351 -11.54 -12.83 -14.59
CA ARG A 351 -10.57 -13.84 -14.15
C ARG A 351 -9.25 -13.65 -14.91
N GLY A 352 -8.15 -14.12 -14.32
CA GLY A 352 -6.92 -14.37 -15.07
C GLY A 352 -7.19 -15.31 -16.25
N GLY A 353 -6.51 -15.09 -17.39
CA GLY A 353 -6.57 -16.02 -18.52
C GLY A 353 -5.66 -17.23 -18.30
N GLU A 354 -5.77 -18.25 -19.17
CA GLU A 354 -4.82 -19.38 -19.20
C GLU A 354 -3.41 -18.86 -19.53
N GLY A 355 -2.55 -18.80 -18.50
CA GLY A 355 -1.18 -18.31 -18.60
C GLY A 355 -0.83 -17.52 -17.35
N HIS A 356 -0.03 -18.14 -16.48
CA HIS A 356 0.46 -17.66 -15.18
C HIS A 356 0.38 -16.14 -14.98
N ASP A 357 -0.74 -15.66 -14.45
CA ASP A 357 -0.74 -14.35 -13.83
C ASP A 357 -0.07 -14.52 -12.46
N HIS A 358 1.21 -14.13 -12.36
CA HIS A 358 1.99 -14.17 -11.13
C HIS A 358 1.34 -13.38 -9.97
N ARG A 359 0.26 -12.64 -10.21
CA ARG A 359 -0.54 -11.94 -9.20
C ARG A 359 -1.55 -12.84 -8.47
N CYS A 360 -1.75 -14.08 -8.93
CA CYS A 360 -2.62 -15.06 -8.27
C CYS A 360 -1.80 -15.93 -7.30
N PRO A 361 -1.96 -15.80 -5.97
CA PRO A 361 -1.21 -16.61 -5.00
C PRO A 361 -1.73 -18.06 -4.89
N LEU A 362 -2.79 -18.40 -5.62
CA LEU A 362 -3.42 -19.72 -5.54
C LEU A 362 -2.67 -20.77 -6.37
N PRO A 363 -2.60 -22.02 -5.89
CA PRO A 363 -2.18 -23.14 -6.72
C PRO A 363 -3.11 -23.29 -7.94
N GLU A 364 -2.56 -23.66 -9.09
CA GLU A 364 -3.31 -23.89 -10.35
C GLU A 364 -4.52 -24.83 -10.18
N SER A 365 -4.45 -25.74 -9.21
CA SER A 365 -5.54 -26.68 -8.88
C SER A 365 -6.80 -26.01 -8.30
N MET A 366 -6.76 -24.73 -7.93
CA MET A 366 -7.90 -23.96 -7.42
C MET A 366 -8.54 -23.03 -8.47
N GLY A 367 -8.04 -23.02 -9.71
CA GLY A 367 -8.55 -22.21 -10.82
C GLY A 367 -8.02 -20.77 -10.87
N ASP A 368 -8.42 -20.01 -11.89
CA ASP A 368 -7.94 -18.65 -12.12
C ASP A 368 -8.53 -17.65 -11.12
N CYS A 369 -7.66 -16.93 -10.39
CA CYS A 369 -8.03 -15.84 -9.49
C CYS A 369 -8.90 -14.77 -10.18
N PHE A 370 -9.69 -14.06 -9.38
CA PHE A 370 -10.31 -12.83 -9.85
C PHE A 370 -9.27 -11.72 -9.95
N LEU A 371 -9.53 -10.78 -10.85
CA LEU A 371 -8.69 -9.62 -11.10
C LEU A 371 -9.50 -8.35 -10.82
N ALA A 372 -8.84 -7.38 -10.20
CA ALA A 372 -9.37 -6.05 -9.93
C ALA A 372 -8.24 -5.02 -9.99
N GLY A 373 -8.51 -3.79 -9.57
CA GLY A 373 -7.48 -2.77 -9.42
C GLY A 373 -6.44 -3.09 -8.34
N ASP A 374 -6.79 -3.91 -7.36
CA ASP A 374 -5.89 -4.38 -6.30
C ASP A 374 -5.71 -5.92 -6.35
N VAL A 375 -4.49 -6.38 -6.10
CA VAL A 375 -4.10 -7.79 -6.19
C VAL A 375 -4.67 -8.66 -5.05
N ARG A 376 -5.17 -8.07 -3.97
CA ARG A 376 -5.70 -8.79 -2.81
C ARG A 376 -7.20 -9.08 -2.91
N VAL A 377 -7.82 -8.90 -4.09
CA VAL A 377 -9.26 -9.09 -4.32
C VAL A 377 -9.80 -10.44 -3.83
N ASP A 378 -8.96 -11.47 -3.83
CA ASP A 378 -9.32 -12.83 -3.44
C ASP A 378 -8.94 -13.19 -1.98
N GLU A 379 -8.34 -12.28 -1.22
CA GLU A 379 -7.81 -12.59 0.12
C GLU A 379 -8.86 -13.22 1.06
N MET A 380 -10.09 -12.73 0.98
CA MET A 380 -11.25 -13.39 1.56
C MET A 380 -12.52 -13.18 0.73
N PRO A 381 -13.48 -14.12 0.71
CA PRO A 381 -14.68 -14.01 -0.13
C PRO A 381 -15.54 -12.75 0.13
N GLY A 382 -15.58 -12.27 1.38
CA GLY A 382 -16.28 -11.01 1.72
C GLY A 382 -15.68 -9.79 1.03
N LEU A 383 -14.36 -9.76 0.84
CA LEU A 383 -13.64 -8.72 0.11
C LEU A 383 -13.95 -8.82 -1.39
N THR A 384 -13.89 -10.03 -1.95
CA THR A 384 -14.29 -10.28 -3.35
C THR A 384 -15.71 -9.80 -3.62
N ALA A 385 -16.63 -9.99 -2.67
CA ALA A 385 -18.01 -9.48 -2.78
C ALA A 385 -18.07 -7.95 -2.82
N MET A 386 -17.23 -7.24 -2.07
CA MET A 386 -17.12 -5.77 -2.12
C MET A 386 -16.53 -5.29 -3.45
N HIS A 387 -15.44 -5.89 -3.94
CA HIS A 387 -14.91 -5.55 -5.28
C HIS A 387 -15.96 -5.77 -6.36
N THR A 388 -16.67 -6.91 -6.30
CA THR A 388 -17.78 -7.21 -7.20
C THR A 388 -18.87 -6.15 -7.16
N ALA A 389 -19.23 -5.66 -5.97
CA ALA A 389 -20.23 -4.60 -5.81
C ALA A 389 -19.83 -3.32 -6.55
N PHE A 390 -18.58 -2.88 -6.40
CA PHE A 390 -18.12 -1.62 -7.00
C PHE A 390 -17.83 -1.74 -8.51
N ILE A 391 -17.43 -2.91 -9.01
CA ILE A 391 -17.37 -3.19 -10.45
C ILE A 391 -18.78 -3.12 -11.07
N ARG A 392 -19.77 -3.76 -10.43
CA ARG A 392 -21.18 -3.69 -10.87
C ARG A 392 -21.71 -2.27 -10.81
N LEU A 393 -21.40 -1.51 -9.75
CA LEU A 393 -21.79 -0.11 -9.59
C LEU A 393 -21.26 0.74 -10.74
N HIS A 394 -19.98 0.60 -11.08
CA HIS A 394 -19.38 1.29 -12.23
C HIS A 394 -20.16 0.99 -13.50
N ASN A 395 -20.33 -0.28 -13.87
CA ASN A 395 -21.01 -0.66 -15.10
C ASN A 395 -22.47 -0.17 -15.15
N LEU A 396 -23.19 -0.19 -14.02
CA LEU A 396 -24.56 0.35 -13.93
C LEU A 396 -24.62 1.86 -14.17
N ILE A 397 -23.69 2.63 -13.60
CA ILE A 397 -23.61 4.09 -13.80
C ILE A 397 -23.20 4.41 -15.24
N THR A 398 -22.20 3.72 -15.77
CA THR A 398 -21.72 3.86 -17.15
C THR A 398 -22.83 3.64 -18.16
N LEU A 399 -23.61 2.56 -18.03
CA LEU A 399 -24.76 2.29 -18.91
C LEU A 399 -25.83 3.39 -18.80
N GLY A 400 -26.09 3.89 -17.59
CA GLY A 400 -26.99 5.02 -17.37
C GLY A 400 -26.52 6.29 -18.08
N LEU A 401 -25.26 6.67 -17.92
CA LEU A 401 -24.65 7.83 -18.58
C LEU A 401 -24.65 7.69 -20.10
N SER A 402 -24.29 6.53 -20.64
CA SER A 402 -24.32 6.23 -22.07
C SER A 402 -25.72 6.41 -22.67
N SER A 403 -26.76 6.06 -21.92
CA SER A 403 -28.15 6.21 -22.37
C SER A 403 -28.61 7.66 -22.53
N ILE A 404 -28.12 8.57 -21.67
CA ILE A 404 -28.49 10.00 -21.66
C ILE A 404 -27.52 10.88 -22.45
N ASN A 405 -26.27 10.42 -22.64
CA ASN A 405 -25.18 11.10 -23.34
C ASN A 405 -24.64 10.23 -24.49
N ARG A 406 -25.45 10.02 -25.53
CA ARG A 406 -25.09 9.16 -26.68
C ARG A 406 -23.87 9.63 -27.46
N GLN A 407 -23.46 10.88 -27.28
CA GLN A 407 -22.28 11.49 -27.89
C GLN A 407 -20.97 11.19 -27.16
N TRP A 408 -21.02 10.67 -25.92
CA TRP A 408 -19.80 10.36 -25.17
C TRP A 408 -19.12 9.10 -25.71
N ASN A 409 -17.81 9.16 -25.88
CA ASN A 409 -16.98 8.02 -26.26
C ASN A 409 -16.62 7.15 -25.05
N ASP A 410 -15.93 6.03 -25.30
CA ASP A 410 -15.46 5.09 -24.27
C ASP A 410 -14.72 5.79 -23.12
N GLU A 411 -13.70 6.59 -23.44
CA GLU A 411 -12.85 7.23 -22.45
C GLU A 411 -13.64 8.24 -21.59
N LYS A 412 -14.52 9.03 -22.19
CA LYS A 412 -15.35 9.99 -21.45
C LYS A 412 -16.29 9.28 -20.49
N LEU A 413 -16.93 8.20 -20.94
CA LEU A 413 -17.80 7.37 -20.12
C LEU A 413 -17.04 6.76 -18.93
N PHE A 414 -15.87 6.17 -19.19
CA PHE A 414 -15.03 5.61 -18.15
C PHE A 414 -14.61 6.65 -17.11
N GLN A 415 -14.09 7.80 -17.55
CA GLN A 415 -13.57 8.84 -16.63
C GLN A 415 -14.67 9.52 -15.82
N GLU A 416 -15.82 9.83 -16.43
CA GLU A 416 -16.96 10.39 -15.68
C GLU A 416 -17.52 9.39 -14.67
N THR A 417 -17.67 8.11 -15.05
CA THR A 417 -18.11 7.09 -14.11
C THR A 417 -17.09 6.88 -13.00
N ARG A 418 -15.80 6.75 -13.31
CA ARG A 418 -14.71 6.64 -12.33
C ARG A 418 -14.82 7.78 -11.32
N ARG A 419 -14.92 9.01 -11.80
CA ARG A 419 -15.05 10.21 -10.97
C ARG A 419 -16.28 10.20 -10.06
N ILE A 420 -17.45 9.74 -10.56
CA ILE A 420 -18.67 9.58 -9.74
C ILE A 420 -18.45 8.51 -8.67
N VAL A 421 -17.92 7.34 -9.04
CA VAL A 421 -17.70 6.24 -8.10
C VAL A 421 -16.66 6.61 -7.03
N SER A 422 -15.56 7.27 -7.39
CA SER A 422 -14.59 7.82 -6.43
C SER A 422 -15.28 8.78 -5.46
N ALA A 423 -16.15 9.68 -5.95
CA ALA A 423 -16.91 10.58 -5.09
C ALA A 423 -17.88 9.83 -4.15
N LEU A 424 -18.50 8.74 -4.60
CA LEU A 424 -19.34 7.88 -3.75
C LEU A 424 -18.51 7.17 -2.67
N ILE A 425 -17.31 6.68 -2.98
CA ILE A 425 -16.41 6.06 -2.00
C ILE A 425 -15.95 7.10 -0.97
N GLN A 426 -15.60 8.32 -1.39
CA GLN A 426 -15.28 9.45 -0.50
C GLN A 426 -16.47 9.81 0.39
N GLN A 427 -17.66 9.95 -0.20
CA GLN A 427 -18.92 10.24 0.49
C GLN A 427 -19.20 9.21 1.58
N ILE A 428 -19.21 7.91 1.24
CA ILE A 428 -19.51 6.82 2.19
C ILE A 428 -18.43 6.78 3.28
N THR A 429 -17.15 6.86 2.92
CA THR A 429 -16.05 6.79 3.89
C THR A 429 -16.11 7.92 4.90
N TYR A 430 -16.24 9.18 4.46
CA TYR A 430 -16.17 10.33 5.35
C TYR A 430 -17.49 10.70 6.03
N ARG A 431 -18.63 10.42 5.40
CA ARG A 431 -19.96 10.74 5.97
C ARG A 431 -20.52 9.59 6.81
N ASP A 432 -20.39 8.34 6.35
CA ASP A 432 -21.11 7.20 6.94
C ASP A 432 -20.19 6.35 7.82
N TRP A 433 -18.96 6.07 7.38
CA TRP A 433 -18.07 5.12 8.06
C TRP A 433 -17.18 5.76 9.14
N LEU A 434 -16.44 6.82 8.80
CA LEU A 434 -15.49 7.46 9.71
C LEU A 434 -16.10 7.97 11.03
N PRO A 435 -17.34 8.51 11.07
CA PRO A 435 -17.95 8.91 12.34
C PRO A 435 -18.09 7.77 13.33
N HIS A 436 -18.35 6.54 12.87
CA HIS A 436 -18.43 5.37 13.74
C HIS A 436 -17.05 5.04 14.31
N VAL A 437 -16.01 5.09 13.48
CA VAL A 437 -14.63 4.73 13.84
C VAL A 437 -13.98 5.76 14.77
N LEU A 438 -14.04 7.05 14.41
CA LEU A 438 -13.31 8.14 15.07
C LEU A 438 -14.12 8.91 16.10
N GLY A 439 -15.45 8.82 16.05
CA GLY A 439 -16.33 9.61 16.90
C GLY A 439 -16.48 11.07 16.45
N PRO A 440 -17.51 11.77 16.94
CA PRO A 440 -17.85 13.13 16.51
C PRO A 440 -16.78 14.18 16.86
N THR A 441 -16.00 13.97 17.93
CA THR A 441 -15.02 14.95 18.41
C THR A 441 -13.90 15.17 17.39
N LEU A 442 -13.24 14.09 16.97
CA LEU A 442 -12.14 14.17 16.00
C LEU A 442 -12.64 14.54 14.60
N MET A 443 -13.82 14.04 14.20
CA MET A 443 -14.45 14.41 12.94
C MET A 443 -14.65 15.92 12.81
N LYS A 444 -15.01 16.61 13.90
CA LYS A 444 -15.17 18.07 13.94
C LYS A 444 -13.82 18.80 14.04
N GLN A 445 -12.93 18.33 14.91
CA GLN A 445 -11.64 19.01 15.16
C GLN A 445 -10.74 19.08 13.92
N LEU A 446 -10.80 18.06 13.06
CA LEU A 446 -9.97 17.96 11.85
C LEU A 446 -10.77 18.19 10.55
N ASP A 447 -11.94 18.83 10.63
CA ASP A 447 -12.82 19.15 9.50
C ASP A 447 -13.09 17.98 8.53
N LEU A 448 -13.22 16.76 9.07
CA LEU A 448 -13.43 15.55 8.27
C LEU A 448 -14.85 15.41 7.74
N ASN A 449 -15.84 16.03 8.40
CA ASN A 449 -17.23 16.00 7.96
C ASN A 449 -17.41 16.55 6.53
N THR A 450 -18.25 15.89 5.73
CA THR A 450 -18.65 16.38 4.40
C THR A 450 -19.63 17.55 4.52
N GLY A 451 -19.76 18.34 3.45
CA GLY A 451 -20.74 19.42 3.34
C GLY A 451 -22.17 18.89 3.20
N LYS A 452 -23.13 19.66 3.72
CA LYS A 452 -24.57 19.32 3.62
C LYS A 452 -25.20 19.80 2.30
N GLN A 453 -24.66 20.87 1.71
CA GLN A 453 -25.17 21.53 0.50
C GLN A 453 -24.04 22.35 -0.14
N GLY A 454 -24.21 22.71 -1.43
CA GLY A 454 -23.26 23.55 -2.15
C GLY A 454 -21.85 22.94 -2.21
N TYR A 455 -20.84 23.79 -2.28
CA TYR A 455 -19.42 23.41 -2.28
C TYR A 455 -18.81 23.44 -0.89
N LYS A 456 -17.79 22.62 -0.67
CA LYS A 456 -16.92 22.66 0.51
C LYS A 456 -15.48 22.43 0.07
N ASP A 457 -14.73 23.51 -0.13
CA ASP A 457 -13.32 23.43 -0.51
C ASP A 457 -12.45 23.30 0.75
N THR A 458 -11.90 22.10 0.94
CA THR A 458 -11.00 21.78 2.06
C THR A 458 -9.56 21.60 1.61
N TYR A 459 -9.26 21.82 0.33
CA TYR A 459 -7.93 21.58 -0.22
C TYR A 459 -6.92 22.62 0.22
N ASN A 460 -5.72 22.16 0.56
CA ASN A 460 -4.58 22.98 0.85
C ASN A 460 -3.37 22.40 0.12
N PRO A 461 -2.78 23.11 -0.87
CA PRO A 461 -1.64 22.60 -1.65
C PRO A 461 -0.36 22.41 -0.82
N SER A 462 -0.29 22.91 0.41
CA SER A 462 0.83 22.66 1.33
C SER A 462 0.66 21.40 2.19
N VAL A 463 -0.48 20.71 2.09
CA VAL A 463 -0.73 19.43 2.77
C VAL A 463 -0.23 18.30 1.90
N ASP A 464 0.61 17.45 2.48
CA ASP A 464 1.12 16.24 1.83
C ASP A 464 0.20 15.04 2.12
N PRO A 465 -0.57 14.55 1.13
CA PRO A 465 -1.49 13.43 1.30
C PRO A 465 -0.81 12.06 1.46
N THR A 466 0.50 11.95 1.22
CA THR A 466 1.23 10.66 1.22
C THR A 466 0.96 9.87 2.50
N ILE A 467 0.63 8.58 2.38
CA ILE A 467 0.27 7.77 3.54
C ILE A 467 1.43 7.70 4.54
N ARG A 468 1.11 7.86 5.83
CA ARG A 468 2.11 7.72 6.88
C ARG A 468 2.34 6.26 7.23
N ASN A 469 3.60 5.85 7.38
CA ASN A 469 3.96 4.44 7.59
C ASN A 469 3.20 3.80 8.78
N VAL A 470 3.07 4.51 9.91
CA VAL A 470 2.33 4.02 11.09
C VAL A 470 0.83 3.80 10.83
N PHE A 471 0.24 4.53 9.88
CA PHE A 471 -1.16 4.35 9.50
C PHE A 471 -1.35 2.96 8.90
N SER A 472 -0.60 2.63 7.85
CA SER A 472 -0.68 1.33 7.14
C SER A 472 -0.17 0.16 8.01
N THR A 473 0.94 0.36 8.71
CA THR A 473 1.64 -0.74 9.39
C THR A 473 1.03 -1.11 10.74
N ALA A 474 0.30 -0.19 11.38
CA ALA A 474 -0.24 -0.43 12.72
C ALA A 474 -1.68 0.06 12.91
N ALA A 475 -1.95 1.36 12.78
CA ALA A 475 -3.20 1.92 13.26
C ALA A 475 -4.41 1.47 12.43
N PHE A 476 -4.29 1.37 11.11
CA PHE A 476 -5.40 1.00 10.23
C PHE A 476 -5.64 -0.51 10.16
N ARG A 477 -4.73 -1.29 10.76
CA ARG A 477 -4.89 -2.73 11.02
C ARG A 477 -5.81 -3.03 12.20
N PHE A 478 -6.46 -2.02 12.78
CA PHE A 478 -7.43 -2.23 13.85
C PHE A 478 -8.58 -3.15 13.42
N GLY A 479 -8.94 -3.15 12.12
CA GLY A 479 -10.00 -4.00 11.57
C GLY A 479 -9.80 -5.49 11.86
N HIS A 480 -8.56 -5.93 12.11
CA HIS A 480 -8.27 -7.33 12.43
C HIS A 480 -8.91 -7.81 13.76
N THR A 481 -9.26 -6.90 14.66
CA THR A 481 -9.98 -7.23 15.92
C THR A 481 -11.48 -7.46 15.69
N LEU A 482 -12.02 -6.98 14.56
CA LEU A 482 -13.46 -7.03 14.25
C LEU A 482 -13.85 -8.29 13.47
N LEU A 483 -12.88 -9.07 13.00
CA LEU A 483 -13.10 -10.24 12.15
C LEU A 483 -13.68 -11.42 12.94
N THR A 484 -14.60 -12.16 12.33
CA THR A 484 -15.17 -13.41 12.87
C THR A 484 -14.56 -14.64 12.20
N ASP A 485 -14.70 -15.83 12.80
CA ASP A 485 -14.18 -17.09 12.24
C ASP A 485 -14.96 -17.63 11.01
N PHE A 486 -15.92 -16.87 10.46
CA PHE A 486 -16.83 -17.33 9.42
C PHE A 486 -16.95 -16.34 8.25
N VAL A 487 -17.04 -16.89 7.04
CA VAL A 487 -17.63 -16.23 5.88
C VAL A 487 -19.13 -16.14 6.09
N LYS A 488 -19.70 -14.94 6.02
CA LYS A 488 -21.13 -14.72 6.28
C LYS A 488 -21.96 -14.82 5.01
N GLY A 489 -22.93 -15.73 5.00
CA GLY A 489 -23.91 -15.86 3.92
C GLY A 489 -25.13 -14.96 4.12
N ALA A 490 -26.17 -15.11 3.28
CA ALA A 490 -27.41 -14.35 3.45
C ALA A 490 -28.14 -14.71 4.76
N THR A 491 -28.01 -15.97 5.20
CA THR A 491 -28.55 -16.50 6.46
C THR A 491 -27.46 -17.26 7.20
N GLU A 492 -27.66 -17.51 8.50
CA GLU A 492 -26.70 -18.27 9.33
C GLU A 492 -26.45 -19.69 8.82
N GLN A 493 -27.43 -20.32 8.19
CA GLN A 493 -27.30 -21.66 7.60
C GLN A 493 -26.37 -21.68 6.37
N MET A 494 -26.04 -20.50 5.84
CA MET A 494 -25.14 -20.32 4.69
C MET A 494 -23.77 -19.80 5.11
N ASP A 495 -23.50 -19.65 6.42
CA ASP A 495 -22.18 -19.31 6.93
C ASP A 495 -21.21 -20.47 6.70
N LEU A 496 -19.99 -20.15 6.29
CA LEU A 496 -18.91 -21.13 6.10
C LEU A 496 -17.74 -20.80 7.02
N PRO A 497 -17.02 -21.80 7.56
CA PRO A 497 -15.80 -21.54 8.31
C PRO A 497 -14.80 -20.81 7.42
N LEU A 498 -14.18 -19.75 7.93
CA LEU A 498 -13.17 -19.03 7.18
C LEU A 498 -11.88 -19.85 6.97
N PRO A 499 -11.41 -20.68 7.93
CA PRO A 499 -10.39 -21.69 7.65
C PRO A 499 -10.86 -22.63 6.52
N GLY A 500 -10.03 -22.80 5.51
CA GLY A 500 -10.34 -23.53 4.28
C GLY A 500 -11.03 -22.72 3.19
N ASN A 501 -11.43 -21.47 3.46
CA ASN A 501 -12.11 -20.60 2.49
C ASN A 501 -11.40 -19.26 2.23
N PHE A 502 -10.23 -19.02 2.82
CA PHE A 502 -9.31 -17.99 2.32
C PHE A 502 -8.92 -18.29 0.88
N PHE A 503 -8.91 -17.26 0.02
CA PHE A 503 -8.62 -17.40 -1.41
C PHE A 503 -9.53 -18.38 -2.19
N ASN A 504 -10.60 -18.91 -1.58
CA ASN A 504 -11.47 -19.86 -2.25
C ASN A 504 -12.54 -19.15 -3.10
N ILE A 505 -12.20 -18.86 -4.36
CA ILE A 505 -13.08 -18.16 -5.31
C ILE A 505 -14.35 -18.96 -5.65
N SER A 506 -14.33 -20.29 -5.54
CA SER A 506 -15.51 -21.12 -5.85
C SER A 506 -16.69 -20.86 -4.89
N VAL A 507 -16.40 -20.34 -3.69
CA VAL A 507 -17.42 -20.00 -2.70
C VAL A 507 -18.35 -18.90 -3.20
N VAL A 508 -17.82 -17.90 -3.92
CA VAL A 508 -18.66 -16.79 -4.41
C VAL A 508 -19.56 -17.20 -5.58
N GLU A 509 -19.37 -18.39 -6.14
CA GLU A 509 -20.20 -18.92 -7.23
C GLU A 509 -21.41 -19.71 -6.72
N SER A 510 -21.48 -20.00 -5.42
CA SER A 510 -22.59 -20.74 -4.81
C SER A 510 -23.76 -19.82 -4.41
N ASP A 511 -25.00 -20.32 -4.43
CA ASP A 511 -26.22 -19.51 -4.22
C ASP A 511 -26.24 -18.85 -2.83
N GLY A 512 -25.93 -19.62 -1.80
CA GLY A 512 -25.96 -19.15 -0.41
C GLY A 512 -24.87 -18.13 -0.07
N THR A 513 -23.81 -18.12 -0.87
CA THR A 513 -22.59 -17.33 -0.66
C THR A 513 -22.24 -16.48 -1.87
N SER A 514 -23.20 -16.22 -2.77
CA SER A 514 -23.01 -15.28 -3.86
C SER A 514 -22.60 -13.90 -3.32
N PRO A 515 -21.95 -13.02 -4.11
CA PRO A 515 -21.57 -11.69 -3.65
C PRO A 515 -22.73 -10.94 -2.98
N SER A 516 -23.94 -11.03 -3.53
CA SER A 516 -25.11 -10.37 -2.93
C SER A 516 -25.56 -11.01 -1.62
N SER A 517 -25.42 -12.33 -1.47
CA SER A 517 -25.66 -13.03 -0.21
C SER A 517 -24.65 -12.64 0.87
N MET A 518 -23.37 -12.51 0.49
CA MET A 518 -22.32 -12.06 1.41
C MET A 518 -22.49 -10.60 1.83
N LEU A 519 -22.80 -9.69 0.90
CA LEU A 519 -23.10 -8.29 1.23
C LEU A 519 -24.27 -8.19 2.22
N LYS A 520 -25.28 -9.05 2.07
CA LYS A 520 -26.38 -9.17 3.04
C LYS A 520 -25.89 -9.66 4.39
N GLY A 521 -25.08 -10.71 4.44
CA GLY A 521 -24.45 -11.23 5.66
C GLY A 521 -23.62 -10.17 6.39
N LEU A 522 -22.68 -9.54 5.68
CA LEU A 522 -21.81 -8.47 6.21
C LEU A 522 -22.59 -7.31 6.80
N SER A 523 -23.70 -6.91 6.17
CA SER A 523 -24.57 -5.84 6.67
C SER A 523 -25.43 -6.26 7.86
N ARG A 524 -25.69 -7.55 8.08
CA ARG A 524 -26.58 -8.01 9.16
C ARG A 524 -25.81 -8.45 10.40
N CYS A 525 -24.72 -9.18 10.18
CA CYS A 525 -24.02 -9.89 11.23
C CYS A 525 -23.19 -8.93 12.09
N PRO A 526 -23.24 -9.05 13.43
CA PRO A 526 -22.36 -8.30 14.32
C PRO A 526 -20.88 -8.65 14.06
N SER A 527 -19.99 -7.70 14.32
CA SER A 527 -18.55 -7.96 14.36
C SER A 527 -18.10 -8.45 15.74
N GLU A 528 -16.85 -8.92 15.84
CA GLU A 528 -16.17 -9.00 17.14
C GLU A 528 -15.93 -7.57 17.71
N PRO A 529 -15.77 -7.39 19.04
CA PRO A 529 -15.52 -6.12 19.69
C PRO A 529 -14.08 -5.63 19.53
N ILE A 530 -13.90 -4.32 19.68
CA ILE A 530 -12.57 -3.73 19.90
C ILE A 530 -12.26 -3.78 21.39
N ASP A 531 -11.82 -4.94 21.88
CA ASP A 531 -11.40 -5.15 23.27
C ASP A 531 -9.94 -5.62 23.40
N GLY A 532 -9.19 -5.51 22.30
CA GLY A 532 -7.80 -5.92 22.17
C GLY A 532 -7.62 -7.38 21.75
N PHE A 533 -8.68 -8.19 21.75
CA PHE A 533 -8.60 -9.60 21.39
C PHE A 533 -8.90 -9.85 19.91
N VAL A 534 -8.31 -10.92 19.38
CA VAL A 534 -8.44 -11.32 17.99
C VAL A 534 -8.85 -12.79 17.92
N ALA A 535 -9.81 -13.09 17.04
CA ALA A 535 -10.36 -14.43 16.87
C ALA A 535 -9.29 -15.47 16.49
N ASP A 536 -9.51 -16.71 16.89
CA ASP A 536 -8.55 -17.80 16.73
C ASP A 536 -8.19 -18.04 15.26
N THR A 537 -9.13 -17.86 14.32
CA THR A 537 -8.83 -18.00 12.89
C THR A 537 -7.64 -17.14 12.46
N PHE A 538 -7.53 -15.93 13.01
CA PHE A 538 -6.50 -14.97 12.61
C PHE A 538 -5.23 -15.07 13.46
N THR A 539 -5.26 -15.77 14.59
CA THR A 539 -4.07 -15.99 15.42
C THR A 539 -3.47 -17.39 15.24
N LYS A 540 -4.16 -18.31 14.55
CA LYS A 540 -3.75 -19.73 14.45
C LYS A 540 -3.85 -20.32 13.05
N THR A 541 -4.87 -19.94 12.27
CA THR A 541 -5.22 -20.61 11.01
C THR A 541 -5.30 -19.64 9.82
N LEU A 542 -4.63 -18.49 9.89
CA LEU A 542 -4.66 -17.50 8.79
C LEU A 542 -4.14 -18.17 7.52
N PHE A 543 -4.92 -18.08 6.44
CA PHE A 543 -4.60 -18.67 5.13
C PHE A 543 -4.41 -20.20 5.15
N ALA A 544 -4.91 -20.90 6.18
CA ALA A 544 -4.97 -22.35 6.15
C ALA A 544 -6.04 -22.79 5.13
N THR A 545 -5.64 -23.46 4.06
CA THR A 545 -6.53 -23.90 2.97
C THR A 545 -7.03 -25.33 3.14
N GLN A 546 -6.26 -26.19 3.82
CA GLN A 546 -6.63 -27.58 4.07
C GLN A 546 -6.30 -27.99 5.50
N PRO A 547 -7.11 -28.86 6.13
CA PRO A 547 -6.78 -29.45 7.40
C PRO A 547 -5.71 -30.53 7.24
N ASN A 548 -4.96 -30.81 8.32
CA ASN A 548 -4.06 -31.94 8.37
C ASN A 548 -4.81 -33.28 8.46
N LYS A 549 -4.08 -34.40 8.54
CA LYS A 549 -4.66 -35.75 8.60
C LYS A 549 -5.59 -35.98 9.82
N GLN A 550 -5.47 -35.15 10.85
CA GLN A 550 -6.29 -35.18 12.06
C GLN A 550 -7.50 -34.23 12.00
N GLY A 551 -7.72 -33.55 10.86
CA GLY A 551 -8.81 -32.59 10.68
C GLY A 551 -8.53 -31.21 11.28
N LEU A 552 -7.31 -30.94 11.73
CA LEU A 552 -6.91 -29.65 12.32
C LEU A 552 -6.30 -28.73 11.27
N PHE A 553 -6.74 -27.48 11.23
CA PHE A 553 -6.11 -26.45 10.39
C PHE A 553 -4.87 -25.89 11.10
N PHE A 554 -3.84 -25.55 10.32
CA PHE A 554 -2.65 -24.82 10.76
C PHE A 554 -2.30 -23.76 9.73
N GLY A 555 -2.16 -22.51 10.17
CA GLY A 555 -1.88 -21.38 9.28
C GLY A 555 -0.91 -20.39 9.91
N LEU A 556 -0.89 -19.19 9.36
CA LEU A 556 -0.12 -18.08 9.91
C LEU A 556 -0.84 -17.46 11.12
N ASP A 557 -0.16 -16.51 11.76
CA ASP A 557 -0.69 -15.72 12.87
C ASP A 557 -0.60 -14.23 12.51
N LEU A 558 -1.75 -13.63 12.18
CA LEU A 558 -1.87 -12.26 11.72
C LEU A 558 -1.37 -11.25 12.75
N VAL A 559 -1.60 -11.50 14.04
CA VAL A 559 -1.16 -10.60 15.12
C VAL A 559 0.36 -10.64 15.23
N SER A 560 0.95 -11.83 15.17
CA SER A 560 2.41 -12.00 15.13
C SER A 560 3.02 -11.31 13.90
N LEU A 561 2.41 -11.47 12.72
CA LEU A 561 2.84 -10.79 11.49
C LEU A 561 2.76 -9.27 11.61
N ASN A 562 1.70 -8.72 12.22
CA ASN A 562 1.54 -7.26 12.41
C ASN A 562 2.60 -6.69 13.35
N ILE A 563 2.91 -7.39 14.45
CA ILE A 563 3.96 -6.98 15.38
C ILE A 563 5.32 -6.99 14.68
N GLN A 564 5.63 -8.09 13.99
CA GLN A 564 6.90 -8.25 13.29
C GLN A 564 7.03 -7.23 12.14
N ARG A 565 5.96 -6.95 11.40
CA ARG A 565 5.92 -5.91 10.36
C ARG A 565 6.12 -4.51 10.94
N GLY A 566 5.57 -4.23 12.12
CA GLY A 566 5.85 -2.98 12.85
C GLY A 566 7.34 -2.80 13.17
N ARG A 567 8.02 -3.88 13.57
CA ARG A 567 9.46 -3.88 13.82
C ARG A 567 10.26 -3.74 12.52
N ASP A 568 9.84 -4.42 11.46
CA ASP A 568 10.43 -4.34 10.10
C ASP A 568 10.39 -2.92 9.53
N HIS A 569 9.30 -2.20 9.75
CA HIS A 569 9.14 -0.81 9.31
C HIS A 569 9.75 0.22 10.27
N GLY A 570 10.46 -0.24 11.32
CA GLY A 570 11.09 0.64 12.30
C GLY A 570 10.08 1.54 13.01
N ILE A 571 8.87 1.04 13.30
CA ILE A 571 7.82 1.82 13.96
C ILE A 571 8.21 2.07 15.43
N PRO A 572 8.25 3.34 15.89
CA PRO A 572 8.58 3.65 17.27
C PRO A 572 7.63 3.04 18.30
N SER A 573 8.09 2.96 19.54
CA SER A 573 7.31 2.36 20.63
C SER A 573 5.99 3.06 20.92
N TYR A 574 5.03 2.31 21.49
CA TYR A 574 3.71 2.79 21.88
C TYR A 574 3.73 4.11 22.66
N ARG A 575 4.65 4.23 23.63
CA ARG A 575 4.77 5.42 24.47
C ARG A 575 5.11 6.68 23.66
N LYS A 576 6.00 6.58 22.66
CA LYS A 576 6.36 7.71 21.77
C LYS A 576 5.14 8.18 20.97
N TRP A 577 4.30 7.26 20.50
CA TRP A 577 3.07 7.60 19.79
C TRP A 577 2.03 8.29 20.69
N ARG A 578 1.91 7.87 21.95
CA ARG A 578 1.09 8.61 22.92
C ARG A 578 1.55 10.05 23.09
N GLN A 579 2.87 10.26 23.19
CA GLN A 579 3.46 11.59 23.32
C GLN A 579 3.22 12.44 22.06
N PHE A 580 3.41 11.87 20.87
CA PHE A 580 3.10 12.51 19.59
C PHE A 580 1.62 12.97 19.48
N CYS A 581 0.71 12.19 20.06
CA CYS A 581 -0.71 12.52 20.12
C CYS A 581 -1.08 13.49 21.25
N GLY A 582 -0.11 14.01 22.00
CA GLY A 582 -0.37 14.90 23.15
C GLY A 582 -1.09 14.21 24.30
N LEU A 583 -1.10 12.88 24.33
CA LEU A 583 -1.76 12.09 25.36
C LEU A 583 -0.88 12.01 26.61
N ARG A 584 -1.52 11.74 27.75
CA ARG A 584 -0.81 11.56 29.02
C ARG A 584 0.23 10.44 28.88
N ASP A 585 1.46 10.79 29.25
CA ASP A 585 2.62 9.91 29.20
C ASP A 585 2.47 8.72 30.17
N ILE A 586 2.84 7.53 29.71
CA ILE A 586 2.80 6.28 30.47
C ILE A 586 4.23 5.89 30.79
N LYS A 587 4.71 6.30 31.96
CA LYS A 587 6.11 6.08 32.40
C LYS A 587 6.38 4.72 33.06
N SER A 588 5.35 3.91 33.28
CA SER A 588 5.48 2.58 33.89
C SER A 588 4.28 1.69 33.55
N PHE A 589 4.47 0.37 33.60
CA PHE A 589 3.40 -0.59 33.33
C PHE A 589 2.16 -0.43 34.22
N ASN A 590 2.33 -0.02 35.49
CA ASN A 590 1.18 0.19 36.37
C ASN A 590 0.24 1.30 35.87
N ARG A 591 0.74 2.24 35.05
CA ARG A 591 -0.08 3.28 34.42
C ARG A 591 -0.90 2.76 33.24
N LEU A 592 -0.56 1.62 32.63
CA LEU A 592 -1.37 1.01 31.57
C LEU A 592 -2.80 0.70 32.04
N LYS A 593 -2.99 0.31 33.30
CA LYS A 593 -4.31 0.08 33.90
C LYS A 593 -5.26 1.29 33.90
N LYS A 594 -4.77 2.47 33.51
CA LYS A 594 -5.59 3.68 33.33
C LYS A 594 -6.16 3.83 31.93
N VAL A 595 -5.66 3.06 30.97
CA VAL A 595 -6.00 3.17 29.55
C VAL A 595 -6.41 1.85 28.92
N MET A 596 -6.21 0.71 29.60
CA MET A 596 -6.60 -0.63 29.14
C MET A 596 -6.96 -1.55 30.31
N GLU A 597 -7.53 -2.71 29.98
CA GLU A 597 -7.95 -3.71 30.96
C GLU A 597 -6.82 -4.17 31.90
N ARG A 598 -7.18 -4.48 33.16
CA ARG A 598 -6.18 -4.74 34.22
C ARG A 598 -5.34 -5.98 33.95
N ASN A 599 -5.94 -7.02 33.38
CA ASN A 599 -5.25 -8.26 33.06
C ASN A 599 -4.29 -8.05 31.88
N LEU A 600 -4.74 -7.43 30.80
CA LEU A 600 -3.88 -7.05 29.66
C LEU A 600 -2.70 -6.20 30.12
N ALA A 601 -2.94 -5.15 30.93
CA ALA A 601 -1.86 -4.32 31.48
C ALA A 601 -0.82 -5.12 32.30
N LYS A 602 -1.26 -6.18 32.99
CA LYS A 602 -0.37 -7.09 33.74
C LYS A 602 0.41 -7.99 32.79
N ASP A 603 -0.21 -8.48 31.72
CA ASP A 603 0.44 -9.35 30.75
C ASP A 603 1.49 -8.59 29.92
N PHE A 604 1.23 -7.33 29.53
CA PHE A 604 2.27 -6.44 29.00
C PHE A 604 3.48 -6.32 29.93
N SER A 605 3.26 -6.20 31.24
CA SER A 605 4.35 -6.09 32.23
C SER A 605 5.12 -7.38 32.48
N ARG A 606 4.55 -8.53 32.08
CA ARG A 606 5.21 -9.84 32.15
C ARG A 606 6.03 -10.12 30.89
N LEU A 607 5.55 -9.66 29.73
CA LEU A 607 6.17 -9.91 28.44
C LEU A 607 7.30 -8.91 28.15
N TYR A 608 7.06 -7.61 28.34
CA TYR A 608 8.04 -6.57 28.03
C TYR A 608 8.87 -6.19 29.26
N GLU A 609 10.16 -5.97 29.07
CA GLU A 609 11.09 -5.59 30.14
C GLU A 609 10.88 -4.13 30.59
N HIS A 610 10.62 -3.23 29.63
CA HIS A 610 10.39 -1.81 29.89
C HIS A 610 9.21 -1.25 29.08
N ILE A 611 8.58 -0.16 29.58
CA ILE A 611 7.44 0.48 28.90
C ILE A 611 7.80 1.09 27.54
N ASP A 612 9.08 1.41 27.34
CA ASP A 612 9.60 1.90 26.05
C ASP A 612 9.79 0.76 25.04
N ASP A 613 9.66 -0.49 25.46
CA ASP A 613 9.80 -1.68 24.59
C ASP A 613 8.47 -2.07 23.93
N VAL A 614 7.35 -1.57 24.44
CA VAL A 614 6.01 -1.99 23.99
C VAL A 614 5.75 -1.58 22.55
N ASP A 615 5.46 -2.56 21.70
CA ASP A 615 5.08 -2.34 20.30
C ASP A 615 3.71 -1.65 20.20
N ILE A 616 3.57 -0.72 19.25
CA ILE A 616 2.36 0.11 19.14
C ILE A 616 1.11 -0.71 18.77
N PHE A 617 1.23 -1.73 17.92
CA PHE A 617 0.09 -2.51 17.44
C PHE A 617 -0.72 -3.15 18.59
N PRO A 618 -0.13 -4.04 19.42
CA PRO A 618 -0.88 -4.70 20.48
C PRO A 618 -1.38 -3.71 21.55
N ALA A 619 -0.59 -2.68 21.88
CA ALA A 619 -0.96 -1.71 22.92
C ALA A 619 -2.05 -0.73 22.47
N GLY A 620 -2.03 -0.28 21.22
CA GLY A 620 -3.03 0.60 20.66
C GLY A 620 -4.39 -0.08 20.49
N LEU A 621 -4.40 -1.37 20.12
CA LEU A 621 -5.61 -2.21 20.12
C LEU A 621 -6.21 -2.38 21.51
N SER A 622 -5.37 -2.44 22.54
CA SER A 622 -5.80 -2.70 23.92
C SER A 622 -6.36 -1.46 24.62
N GLU A 623 -6.25 -0.27 24.03
CA GLU A 623 -6.77 0.95 24.65
C GLU A 623 -8.29 0.96 24.71
N PHE A 624 -8.84 1.45 25.83
CA PHE A 624 -10.28 1.69 25.96
C PHE A 624 -10.75 2.67 24.87
N PRO A 625 -11.89 2.39 24.23
CA PRO A 625 -12.42 3.24 23.18
C PRO A 625 -12.81 4.62 23.71
N GLY A 626 -12.65 5.64 22.85
CA GLY A 626 -13.13 7.00 23.07
C GLY A 626 -14.61 7.18 22.73
N ASP A 627 -14.94 8.28 22.04
CA ASP A 627 -16.28 8.53 21.48
C ASP A 627 -16.53 7.81 20.14
N GLY A 628 -15.48 7.23 19.54
CA GLY A 628 -15.53 6.30 18.41
C GLY A 628 -15.38 4.83 18.84
N LEU A 629 -14.91 3.99 17.93
CA LEU A 629 -14.62 2.57 18.20
C LEU A 629 -13.22 2.34 18.79
N LEU A 630 -12.31 3.29 18.64
CA LEU A 630 -10.89 3.09 18.91
C LEU A 630 -10.40 3.85 20.14
N GLY A 631 -9.29 3.37 20.69
CA GLY A 631 -8.54 4.09 21.71
C GLY A 631 -7.97 5.42 21.22
N PRO A 632 -7.65 6.36 22.12
CA PRO A 632 -7.16 7.69 21.76
C PRO A 632 -5.92 7.71 20.87
N THR A 633 -4.99 6.77 21.02
CA THR A 633 -3.74 6.75 20.24
C THR A 633 -4.00 6.40 18.77
N PHE A 634 -4.72 5.32 18.51
CA PHE A 634 -5.08 4.95 17.13
C PHE A 634 -6.05 5.95 16.51
N SER A 635 -7.03 6.45 17.28
CA SER A 635 -7.93 7.51 16.80
C SER A 635 -7.17 8.76 16.34
N CYS A 636 -6.16 9.19 17.10
CA CYS A 636 -5.29 10.31 16.72
C CYS A 636 -4.52 10.06 15.41
N ILE A 637 -3.90 8.88 15.26
CA ILE A 637 -3.11 8.54 14.07
C ILE A 637 -4.00 8.45 12.83
N LEU A 638 -5.12 7.73 12.93
CA LEU A 638 -6.07 7.56 11.83
C LEU A 638 -6.68 8.90 11.42
N ALA A 639 -7.21 9.66 12.38
CA ALA A 639 -7.87 10.93 12.08
C ALA A 639 -6.92 11.92 11.40
N ARG A 640 -5.65 11.98 11.84
CA ARG A 640 -4.62 12.81 11.18
C ARG A 640 -4.36 12.35 9.75
N ASN A 641 -4.21 11.04 9.49
CA ASN A 641 -3.96 10.54 8.14
C ASN A 641 -5.16 10.78 7.19
N PHE A 642 -6.39 10.50 7.64
CA PHE A 642 -7.61 10.84 6.87
C PHE A 642 -7.73 12.34 6.60
N ALA A 643 -7.31 13.19 7.55
CA ALA A 643 -7.26 14.63 7.31
C ALA A 643 -6.25 14.98 6.21
N GLN A 644 -5.05 14.38 6.20
CA GLN A 644 -4.07 14.60 5.13
C GLN A 644 -4.62 14.16 3.76
N MET A 645 -5.25 12.98 3.69
CA MET A 645 -5.83 12.48 2.44
C MET A 645 -6.95 13.40 1.92
N LYS A 646 -7.81 13.93 2.79
CA LYS A 646 -8.87 14.85 2.39
C LYS A 646 -8.35 16.24 2.01
N HIS A 647 -7.50 16.83 2.85
CA HIS A 647 -7.04 18.21 2.68
C HIS A 647 -5.93 18.34 1.62
N GLY A 648 -5.18 17.26 1.34
CA GLY A 648 -4.16 17.22 0.30
C GLY A 648 -4.68 16.83 -1.08
N ASP A 649 -5.99 16.56 -1.23
CA ASP A 649 -6.58 16.07 -2.47
C ASP A 649 -7.20 17.20 -3.32
N ARG A 650 -6.50 17.59 -4.39
CA ARG A 650 -6.95 18.59 -5.37
C ARG A 650 -8.27 18.19 -6.04
N PHE A 651 -8.59 16.91 -6.08
CA PHE A 651 -9.80 16.38 -6.72
C PHE A 651 -10.87 15.96 -5.69
N TRP A 652 -10.77 16.39 -4.42
CA TRP A 652 -11.79 16.15 -3.39
C TRP A 652 -13.18 16.58 -3.87
N TYR A 653 -14.15 15.66 -3.91
CA TYR A 653 -15.36 15.81 -4.73
C TYR A 653 -16.20 17.07 -4.48
N GLU A 654 -16.15 17.68 -3.29
CA GLU A 654 -16.96 18.86 -2.93
C GLU A 654 -16.36 20.20 -3.36
N ARG A 655 -15.19 20.20 -4.02
CA ARG A 655 -14.48 21.43 -4.40
C ARG A 655 -15.08 22.09 -5.65
N GLU A 656 -15.21 23.42 -5.58
CA GLU A 656 -15.59 24.26 -6.73
C GLU A 656 -14.40 24.57 -7.65
N ASN A 657 -13.19 24.67 -7.08
CA ASN A 657 -11.98 25.08 -7.79
C ASN A 657 -11.18 23.91 -8.37
N GLN A 658 -11.85 22.82 -8.76
CA GLN A 658 -11.22 21.77 -9.56
C GLN A 658 -11.21 22.18 -11.04
N PRO A 659 -10.34 21.59 -11.89
CA PRO A 659 -10.41 21.81 -13.34
C PRO A 659 -11.80 21.49 -13.91
N LYS A 660 -12.44 20.47 -13.33
CA LYS A 660 -13.83 20.11 -13.59
C LYS A 660 -14.57 19.88 -12.27
N PRO A 661 -15.23 20.89 -11.69
CA PRO A 661 -16.01 20.70 -10.47
C PRO A 661 -17.32 19.96 -10.77
N PHE A 662 -17.88 19.27 -9.78
CA PHE A 662 -19.26 18.79 -9.90
C PHE A 662 -20.20 19.99 -9.81
N THR A 663 -21.28 20.01 -10.57
CA THR A 663 -22.31 21.04 -10.38
C THR A 663 -23.02 20.84 -9.03
N THR A 664 -23.68 21.87 -8.50
CA THR A 664 -24.45 21.74 -7.25
C THR A 664 -25.55 20.68 -7.34
N ALA A 665 -26.15 20.49 -8.51
CA ALA A 665 -27.11 19.42 -8.78
C ALA A 665 -26.45 18.03 -8.76
N GLN A 666 -25.26 17.89 -9.37
CA GLN A 666 -24.46 16.66 -9.31
C GLN A 666 -24.06 16.33 -7.86
N LEU A 667 -23.59 17.31 -7.09
CA LEU A 667 -23.27 17.14 -5.67
C LEU A 667 -24.50 16.75 -4.85
N SER A 668 -25.67 17.33 -5.12
CA SER A 668 -26.92 16.93 -4.46
C SER A 668 -27.27 15.47 -4.76
N SER A 669 -27.08 15.04 -6.01
CA SER A 669 -27.31 13.64 -6.41
C SER A 669 -26.34 12.68 -5.70
N ILE A 670 -25.04 12.98 -5.68
CA ILE A 670 -24.02 12.19 -4.95
C ILE A 670 -24.34 12.13 -3.45
N ARG A 671 -24.72 13.28 -2.85
CA ARG A 671 -25.05 13.36 -1.42
C ARG A 671 -26.30 12.58 -1.02
N SER A 672 -27.19 12.30 -1.95
CA SER A 672 -28.37 11.45 -1.70
C SER A 672 -28.03 9.97 -1.53
N GLN A 673 -26.84 9.55 -1.95
CA GLN A 673 -26.42 8.15 -1.93
C GLN A 673 -25.72 7.81 -0.63
N SER A 674 -25.88 6.57 -0.17
CA SER A 674 -25.17 5.93 0.94
C SER A 674 -24.79 4.51 0.53
N LEU A 675 -24.05 3.80 1.39
CA LEU A 675 -23.69 2.41 1.11
C LEU A 675 -24.94 1.55 0.88
N VAL A 676 -26.04 1.76 1.63
CA VAL A 676 -27.27 0.98 1.43
C VAL A 676 -27.87 1.15 0.03
N SER A 677 -27.83 2.35 -0.56
CA SER A 677 -28.29 2.56 -1.94
C SER A 677 -27.47 1.75 -2.95
N VAL A 678 -26.15 1.66 -2.72
CA VAL A 678 -25.25 0.82 -3.54
C VAL A 678 -25.61 -0.65 -3.37
N LEU A 679 -25.69 -1.14 -2.13
CA LEU A 679 -26.02 -2.54 -1.83
C LEU A 679 -27.35 -2.96 -2.45
N CYS A 680 -28.40 -2.16 -2.27
CA CYS A 680 -29.70 -2.40 -2.86
C CYS A 680 -29.66 -2.49 -4.39
N LYS A 681 -28.88 -1.61 -5.04
CA LYS A 681 -28.80 -1.61 -6.49
C LYS A 681 -28.05 -2.83 -7.03
N VAL A 682 -26.89 -3.15 -6.46
CA VAL A 682 -26.04 -4.26 -6.95
C VAL A 682 -26.60 -5.64 -6.58
N SER A 683 -27.53 -5.69 -5.64
CA SER A 683 -28.26 -6.88 -5.20
C SER A 683 -29.73 -6.89 -5.62
N ALA A 684 -30.15 -6.06 -6.59
CA ALA A 684 -31.56 -5.89 -6.95
C ALA A 684 -32.31 -7.20 -7.35
N HIS A 685 -31.57 -8.24 -7.74
CA HIS A 685 -32.13 -9.55 -8.12
C HIS A 685 -32.54 -10.43 -6.92
N THR A 686 -32.03 -10.17 -5.71
CA THR A 686 -32.20 -11.07 -4.55
C THR A 686 -33.40 -10.74 -3.65
N LYS A 687 -34.11 -9.63 -3.91
CA LYS A 687 -35.18 -9.08 -3.04
C LYS A 687 -34.77 -8.87 -1.58
N PHE A 688 -33.48 -8.77 -1.29
CA PHE A 688 -33.00 -8.51 0.06
C PHE A 688 -33.37 -7.10 0.50
N GLY A 689 -33.85 -6.97 1.75
CA GLY A 689 -33.93 -5.68 2.42
C GLY A 689 -32.63 -5.36 3.16
N PHE A 690 -32.33 -4.09 3.36
CA PHE A 690 -31.18 -3.60 4.11
C PHE A 690 -31.61 -2.49 5.07
N GLN A 691 -30.91 -2.35 6.19
CA GLN A 691 -31.13 -1.26 7.12
C GLN A 691 -30.45 0.05 6.65
N PRO A 692 -30.96 1.24 7.04
CA PRO A 692 -30.46 2.53 6.53
C PRO A 692 -28.96 2.76 6.72
N ASP A 693 -28.40 2.32 7.85
CA ASP A 693 -26.97 2.34 8.11
C ASP A 693 -26.42 0.90 8.11
N PRO A 694 -25.79 0.46 7.01
CA PRO A 694 -25.21 -0.88 6.91
C PRO A 694 -24.11 -1.18 7.91
N PHE A 695 -23.56 -0.18 8.60
CA PHE A 695 -22.48 -0.32 9.58
C PHE A 695 -22.97 -0.61 11.00
N LEU A 696 -24.25 -0.39 11.27
CA LEU A 696 -24.87 -0.63 12.56
C LEU A 696 -25.75 -1.89 12.53
N VAL A 697 -25.77 -2.62 13.64
CA VAL A 697 -26.55 -3.87 13.76
C VAL A 697 -28.04 -3.57 13.52
N PRO A 698 -28.77 -4.40 12.76
CA PRO A 698 -30.19 -4.21 12.55
C PRO A 698 -30.98 -4.03 13.86
N GLY A 699 -31.83 -3.00 13.91
CA GLY A 699 -32.64 -2.64 15.07
C GLY A 699 -31.93 -1.75 16.10
N TYR A 700 -30.58 -1.64 16.06
CA TYR A 700 -29.85 -0.73 16.94
C TYR A 700 -30.30 0.71 16.71
N HIS A 701 -30.83 1.36 17.75
CA HIS A 701 -31.34 2.74 17.71
C HIS A 701 -32.31 3.02 16.53
N GLY A 702 -33.17 2.07 16.19
CA GLY A 702 -34.16 2.23 15.12
C GLY A 702 -33.64 1.95 13.70
N ASN A 703 -32.44 1.38 13.57
CA ASN A 703 -31.84 0.94 12.30
C ASN A 703 -32.48 -0.35 11.77
N ALA A 704 -33.80 -0.39 11.63
CA ALA A 704 -34.54 -1.57 11.19
C ALA A 704 -34.30 -1.87 9.69
N VAL A 705 -34.35 -3.14 9.31
CA VAL A 705 -34.26 -3.55 7.91
C VAL A 705 -35.47 -3.04 7.12
N MET A 706 -35.22 -2.43 5.97
CA MET A 706 -36.26 -1.91 5.07
C MET A 706 -36.12 -2.53 3.67
N ASP A 707 -37.22 -2.52 2.92
CA ASP A 707 -37.22 -2.96 1.52
C ASP A 707 -36.42 -1.99 0.64
N CYS A 708 -35.72 -2.51 -0.37
CA CYS A 708 -34.87 -1.70 -1.24
C CYS A 708 -35.61 -0.64 -2.06
N SER A 709 -36.94 -0.74 -2.22
CA SER A 709 -37.77 0.32 -2.81
C SER A 709 -37.74 1.64 -2.04
N ASN A 710 -37.31 1.64 -0.77
CA ASN A 710 -37.15 2.84 0.05
C ASN A 710 -35.85 3.61 -0.22
N TYR A 711 -34.91 3.01 -0.97
CA TYR A 711 -33.62 3.63 -1.27
C TYR A 711 -33.52 3.94 -2.75
N HIS A 712 -33.24 5.20 -3.07
CA HIS A 712 -33.12 5.64 -4.45
C HIS A 712 -31.68 5.52 -4.93
N PHE A 713 -31.53 5.00 -6.15
CA PHE A 713 -30.26 5.01 -6.86
C PHE A 713 -29.93 6.42 -7.34
N ILE A 714 -28.66 6.66 -7.66
CA ILE A 714 -28.15 7.98 -8.07
C ILE A 714 -28.93 8.53 -9.27
N ASP A 715 -29.34 9.80 -9.18
CA ASP A 715 -29.94 10.51 -10.31
C ASP A 715 -28.84 11.02 -11.25
N LEU A 716 -28.80 10.49 -12.46
CA LEU A 716 -27.79 10.83 -13.47
C LEU A 716 -28.21 11.98 -14.38
N ASN A 717 -29.45 12.47 -14.31
CA ASN A 717 -29.91 13.59 -15.14
C ASN A 717 -29.01 14.85 -15.04
N PRO A 718 -28.44 15.20 -13.87
CA PRO A 718 -27.48 16.31 -13.76
C PRO A 718 -26.19 16.16 -14.59
N TRP A 719 -25.90 14.99 -15.17
CA TRP A 719 -24.78 14.75 -16.10
C TRP A 719 -25.19 14.81 -17.57
N LYS A 720 -26.47 15.05 -17.88
CA LYS A 720 -26.93 15.12 -19.27
C LYS A 720 -26.37 16.37 -19.96
N GLU A 721 -25.65 16.16 -21.05
CA GLU A 721 -25.15 17.21 -21.93
C GLU A 721 -26.03 17.34 -23.18
N THR A 722 -26.29 18.57 -23.62
CA THR A 722 -27.04 18.81 -24.87
C THR A 722 -26.07 18.71 -26.05
N PRO A 723 -26.38 17.95 -27.13
CA PRO A 723 -25.53 17.89 -28.30
C PRO A 723 -25.35 19.28 -28.92
N THR A 724 -24.14 19.82 -28.91
CA THR A 724 -23.81 21.03 -29.65
C THR A 724 -23.64 20.67 -31.12
N TYR A 725 -24.72 20.74 -31.91
CA TYR A 725 -24.58 20.72 -33.36
C TYR A 725 -23.93 22.03 -33.80
N SER A 726 -22.62 22.00 -34.08
CA SER A 726 -21.95 23.09 -34.78
C SER A 726 -22.54 23.19 -36.19
N THR A 727 -23.43 24.16 -36.39
CA THR A 727 -23.97 24.54 -37.70
C THR A 727 -22.96 25.39 -38.48
N THR A 728 -21.76 24.86 -38.71
CA THR A 728 -20.87 25.37 -39.77
C THR A 728 -20.91 24.40 -40.94
N TYR A 729 -21.93 24.56 -41.80
CA TYR A 729 -21.86 24.01 -43.15
C TYR A 729 -20.74 24.75 -43.91
N PRO A 730 -19.77 24.05 -44.52
CA PRO A 730 -18.90 24.68 -45.51
C PRO A 730 -19.77 25.06 -46.70
N SER A 731 -19.79 26.34 -47.05
CA SER A 731 -20.43 26.81 -48.28
C SER A 731 -19.67 26.27 -49.49
N TRP A 732 -20.08 25.12 -50.01
CA TRP A 732 -19.62 24.65 -51.31
C TRP A 732 -20.24 25.55 -52.39
N ARG A 733 -19.44 26.49 -52.91
CA ARG A 733 -19.75 27.22 -54.13
C ARG A 733 -19.95 26.21 -55.27
N LYS A 734 -21.15 26.21 -55.84
CA LYS A 734 -21.45 25.51 -57.11
C LYS A 734 -20.57 26.09 -58.22
N SER A 735 -19.66 25.28 -58.76
CA SER A 735 -19.18 25.44 -60.13
C SER A 735 -19.86 24.41 -61.01
N SER A 736 -20.65 24.90 -61.95
CA SER A 736 -21.32 24.16 -63.01
C SER A 736 -20.34 23.71 -64.10
N SER A 737 -20.34 22.42 -64.46
CA SER A 737 -20.10 21.98 -65.85
C SER A 737 -20.40 20.49 -66.07
N SER A 738 -21.39 20.26 -66.94
CA SER A 738 -21.52 19.21 -67.98
C SER A 738 -21.41 17.72 -67.63
N SER A 739 -22.59 17.09 -67.66
CA SER A 739 -22.97 15.80 -68.27
C SER A 739 -21.93 14.96 -69.04
N SER A 740 -21.88 13.66 -68.70
CA SER A 740 -22.03 12.56 -69.66
C SER A 740 -22.32 11.24 -68.94
N SER A 741 -23.46 10.64 -69.28
CA SER A 741 -23.96 9.31 -68.94
C SER A 741 -23.22 8.19 -69.68
N PHE A 742 -22.92 7.04 -69.06
CA PHE A 742 -22.84 5.74 -69.77
C PHE A 742 -23.04 4.54 -68.81
N TYR A 743 -24.14 3.81 -69.06
CA TYR A 743 -24.42 2.37 -68.97
C TYR A 743 -24.58 1.60 -67.65
N SER A 744 -25.75 0.97 -67.57
CA SER A 744 -26.17 -0.18 -66.77
C SER A 744 -25.60 -1.49 -67.29
N ASN A 745 -25.35 -2.47 -66.41
CA ASN A 745 -25.81 -3.84 -66.61
C ASN A 745 -25.86 -4.64 -65.29
N ASN A 746 -26.88 -5.49 -65.22
CA ASN A 746 -27.27 -6.42 -64.17
C ASN A 746 -26.23 -7.52 -63.89
N ASP A 747 -26.19 -8.07 -62.68
CA ASP A 747 -26.81 -9.38 -62.42
C ASP A 747 -26.79 -9.80 -60.93
N ASN A 748 -27.82 -10.59 -60.60
CA ASN A 748 -28.34 -11.03 -59.31
C ASN A 748 -27.49 -12.10 -58.59
N TRP A 749 -28.04 -12.57 -57.45
CA TRP A 749 -27.78 -13.74 -56.57
C TRP A 749 -27.31 -13.27 -55.19
N GLY A 750 -28.18 -13.00 -54.19
CA GLY A 750 -29.17 -13.92 -53.60
C GLY A 750 -28.43 -14.96 -52.74
N HIS A 751 -28.28 -14.81 -51.42
CA HIS A 751 -29.29 -15.18 -50.43
C HIS A 751 -29.02 -14.54 -49.05
N SER A 752 -30.07 -13.93 -48.49
CA SER A 752 -30.22 -13.62 -47.05
C SER A 752 -30.50 -14.89 -46.25
N TRP A 753 -30.18 -14.94 -44.96
CA TRP A 753 -31.16 -15.32 -43.93
C TRP A 753 -30.91 -14.54 -42.64
N TRP A 754 -31.99 -13.93 -42.18
CA TRP A 754 -32.16 -13.09 -41.00
C TRP A 754 -32.35 -13.95 -39.74
N TYR A 755 -32.02 -13.41 -38.56
CA TYR A 755 -32.89 -13.62 -37.40
C TYR A 755 -33.04 -12.33 -36.57
N LYS A 756 -34.31 -11.98 -36.38
CA LYS A 756 -34.84 -10.85 -35.62
C LYS A 756 -34.95 -11.19 -34.14
N THR A 757 -34.73 -10.14 -33.34
CA THR A 757 -35.39 -9.75 -32.10
C THR A 757 -36.80 -10.28 -31.85
N THR A 758 -37.06 -10.77 -30.63
CA THR A 758 -38.23 -10.56 -29.70
C THR A 758 -37.99 -11.48 -28.48
N ILE A 759 -38.18 -11.18 -27.20
CA ILE A 759 -38.87 -10.17 -26.36
C ILE A 759 -37.95 -9.86 -25.17
#